data_AF-A0AAN6Y3M8-F1
#
_entry.id   AF-A0AAN6Y3M8-F1
#
_cell.length_a   1.000
_cell.length_b   1.000
_cell.length_c   1.000
_cell.angle_alpha   90.00
_cell.angle_beta   90.00
_cell.angle_gamma   90.00
#
_symmetry.space_group_name_H-M   'P 1'
#
loop_
_entity.id
_entity.type
_entity.pdbx_description
1 polymer ?
#
loop_
_entity_poly.entity_id
_entity_poly.type
_entity_poly.pdbx_seq_one_letter_code
_entity_poly.pdbx_strand_id
1 'polypeptide(L)'
;MSPLSHEKPPSSVERRRSDSHNSKILYRSSSPASTQRTVSVNISPDRPLPLRPDSNESRQEKQGDTSKRESGSLLDEVMERYERKELETRKAHEKELRKLQKEHDMSLERLGKELAKTRQSHSVEVRSLKEEKHAAEAKWQSLYNSLETEREEAHIARRELEELKASHTVELQGERQLLENAHINRLQQDSAKLADKYEHKLQEQAEKHQQTARRMQEQSDGRVAEMRQKMADQDKYVQVQAHKMDRITSHESSLQKEADALKKQCDDLQAMATAQKLSLAAEIKKQSVYYSERSVMHEERLEKQQVAHNQERANFEERLKKQQTEFVQDMQKRVAYYEDLNDRLRADHRQQLETATLGLNKRILSLESDLIDNGDDMRPSLGGGPLQSRYRQLKLKVETITEPFNLAEMRSPHGFATDELDQRGFLAKEGKAQLRFLLRSICWSIIMGGFFSSPFGFGAFGPGEGKKLLLEVYATWQKLFDPKFTGFIASPELSGQEDFEPFYNDKFANWWRAATFQSIQSAVFRSRRTSQVGEPTEAVEEMQMPQGIAKVFAGNMARVKSRILGVITKACGVDKASEAIEGEVEDLVRCASLLAVEFGAHGAKICFGMPKFGDTVQIGTEFVDCEDGDSNRGKLETVELAVSPSLFMIGDGRKDLTTATCLFPGEIYPRRES
;
A
#
# COMPACT_ATOMS: atom_id res chain seq x y z
N MET A 1 46.05 51.58 2.60
CA MET A 1 45.74 52.42 3.78
C MET A 1 44.39 52.01 4.30
N SER A 2 44.35 51.59 5.57
CA SER A 2 43.18 51.45 6.45
C SER A 2 42.05 50.44 6.10
N PRO A 3 41.38 49.87 7.11
CA PRO A 3 41.42 48.42 7.27
C PRO A 3 40.09 47.75 7.72
N LEU A 4 40.19 46.42 7.84
CA LEU A 4 39.66 45.55 8.89
C LEU A 4 38.16 45.56 9.25
N SER A 5 37.59 44.43 8.88
CA SER A 5 36.42 43.73 9.41
C SER A 5 36.52 43.37 10.90
N HIS A 6 35.40 43.55 11.61
CA HIS A 6 35.13 42.95 12.90
C HIS A 6 33.68 42.45 12.91
N GLU A 7 33.46 41.14 12.91
CA GLU A 7 32.27 40.55 13.53
C GLU A 7 32.63 39.23 14.22
N LYS A 8 32.15 39.13 15.46
CA LYS A 8 32.32 38.04 16.42
C LYS A 8 31.37 36.88 16.10
N PRO A 9 31.70 35.64 16.52
CA PRO A 9 30.72 34.57 16.64
C PRO A 9 30.13 34.49 18.06
N PRO A 10 28.92 33.93 18.23
CA PRO A 10 28.54 33.30 19.48
C PRO A 10 28.18 31.82 19.26
N SER A 11 28.84 30.91 19.96
CA SER A 11 28.22 29.63 20.32
C SER A 11 28.86 29.04 21.56
N SER A 12 28.11 29.10 22.66
CA SER A 12 28.31 28.25 23.83
C SER A 12 26.96 27.58 24.07
N VAL A 13 26.89 26.26 23.84
CA VAL A 13 25.74 25.44 24.24
C VAL A 13 26.25 24.21 24.96
N GLU A 14 25.95 24.24 26.25
CA GLU A 14 25.84 23.22 27.27
C GLU A 14 25.91 21.73 26.87
N ARG A 15 26.82 21.05 27.56
CA ARG A 15 26.73 19.61 27.88
C ARG A 15 25.62 19.38 28.91
N ARG A 16 24.69 18.49 28.62
CA ARG A 16 23.96 17.73 29.66
C ARG A 16 24.07 16.24 29.42
N ARG A 17 24.60 15.55 30.42
CA ARG A 17 24.51 14.11 30.64
C ARG A 17 23.12 13.79 31.20
N SER A 18 22.59 12.63 30.84
CA SER A 18 21.61 11.92 31.67
C SER A 18 21.67 10.43 31.37
N ASP A 19 22.02 9.69 32.42
CA ASP A 19 21.96 8.23 32.55
C ASP A 19 20.53 7.71 32.54
N SER A 20 20.33 6.49 32.03
CA SER A 20 19.35 5.48 32.46
C SER A 20 19.50 4.28 31.50
N HIS A 21 19.26 3.01 31.80
CA HIS A 21 19.05 2.24 33.02
C HIS A 21 18.96 0.77 32.53
N ASN A 22 19.63 -0.16 33.20
CA ASN A 22 19.51 -1.59 32.93
C ASN A 22 18.10 -2.10 33.25
N SER A 23 17.49 -2.89 32.35
CA SER A 23 16.46 -3.85 32.74
C SER A 23 16.57 -5.15 31.96
N LYS A 24 17.13 -6.17 32.65
CA LYS A 24 17.02 -7.59 32.33
C LYS A 24 15.54 -8.00 32.34
N ILE A 25 15.05 -8.63 31.28
CA ILE A 25 13.77 -9.34 31.27
C ILE A 25 14.05 -10.84 31.26
N LEU A 26 13.63 -11.49 32.34
CA LEU A 26 13.63 -12.94 32.57
C LEU A 26 12.51 -13.61 31.74
N TYR A 27 12.87 -14.60 30.94
CA TYR A 27 11.90 -15.57 30.42
C TYR A 27 11.44 -16.50 31.55
N ARG A 28 10.15 -16.45 31.88
CA ARG A 28 9.43 -17.48 32.66
C ARG A 28 8.32 -18.04 31.78
N SER A 29 8.55 -19.23 31.22
CA SER A 29 7.51 -20.05 30.58
C SER A 29 6.89 -20.97 31.62
N SER A 30 5.70 -20.62 32.09
CA SER A 30 4.85 -21.49 32.91
C SER A 30 3.89 -22.25 32.01
N SER A 31 4.05 -23.57 32.00
CA SER A 31 3.08 -24.56 31.51
C SER A 31 1.82 -24.56 32.38
N PRO A 32 0.66 -24.95 31.81
CA PRO A 32 -0.18 -25.86 32.56
C PRO A 32 -0.59 -27.09 31.74
N ALA A 33 -0.35 -28.25 32.34
CA ALA A 33 -0.97 -29.51 32.01
C ALA A 33 -2.46 -29.48 32.36
N SER A 34 -3.30 -29.98 31.46
CA SER A 34 -4.69 -30.34 31.75
C SER A 34 -4.93 -31.76 31.22
N THR A 35 -4.93 -32.69 32.16
CA THR A 35 -5.32 -34.08 32.02
C THR A 35 -6.84 -34.19 31.92
N GLN A 36 -7.38 -34.76 30.84
CA GLN A 36 -8.69 -35.41 30.90
C GLN A 36 -8.64 -36.78 30.22
N ARG A 37 -8.92 -37.78 31.05
CA ARG A 37 -9.13 -39.19 30.72
C ARG A 37 -10.39 -39.33 29.87
N THR A 38 -10.29 -39.96 28.72
CA THR A 38 -11.42 -40.62 28.05
C THR A 38 -11.39 -42.10 28.39
N VAL A 39 -12.39 -42.55 29.15
CA VAL A 39 -12.68 -43.96 29.41
C VAL A 39 -13.61 -44.42 28.29
N SER A 40 -13.10 -45.31 27.43
CA SER A 40 -13.90 -45.96 26.39
C SER A 40 -14.67 -47.12 27.01
N VAL A 41 -16.00 -46.99 27.12
CA VAL A 41 -16.89 -48.11 27.46
C VAL A 41 -17.53 -48.60 26.16
N ASN A 42 -17.13 -49.80 25.73
CA ASN A 42 -17.80 -50.57 24.69
C ASN A 42 -19.12 -51.12 25.25
N ILE A 43 -20.25 -50.81 24.62
CA ILE A 43 -21.51 -51.51 24.85
C ILE A 43 -22.11 -51.86 23.48
N SER A 44 -22.18 -53.17 23.22
CA SER A 44 -22.91 -53.80 22.11
C SER A 44 -24.40 -53.52 22.17
N PRO A 45 -25.12 -53.54 21.03
CA PRO A 45 -26.55 -53.80 21.03
C PRO A 45 -26.85 -55.18 20.45
N ASP A 46 -27.30 -56.08 21.33
CA ASP A 46 -28.12 -57.22 20.98
C ASP A 46 -29.58 -56.77 20.72
N ARG A 47 -30.22 -57.43 19.77
CA ARG A 47 -31.67 -57.51 19.49
C ARG A 47 -32.49 -57.85 20.77
N PRO A 48 -33.84 -57.67 20.83
CA PRO A 48 -34.82 -58.04 19.78
C PRO A 48 -36.12 -57.18 19.63
N LEU A 49 -36.92 -57.58 18.63
CA LEU A 49 -38.35 -57.32 18.32
C LEU A 49 -39.30 -57.66 19.50
N PRO A 50 -40.67 -57.62 19.42
CA PRO A 50 -41.61 -57.18 18.35
C PRO A 50 -42.80 -56.32 18.86
N LEU A 51 -43.74 -55.90 17.98
CA LEU A 51 -45.17 -56.29 18.05
C LEU A 51 -46.02 -55.66 16.93
N ARG A 52 -46.81 -56.54 16.33
CA ARG A 52 -47.96 -56.35 15.42
C ARG A 52 -49.17 -55.83 16.24
N PRO A 53 -50.26 -55.34 15.61
CA PRO A 53 -51.28 -56.30 15.17
C PRO A 53 -52.03 -55.96 13.87
N ASP A 54 -52.55 -57.06 13.31
CA ASP A 54 -53.51 -57.17 12.24
C ASP A 54 -54.89 -56.59 12.61
N SER A 55 -55.67 -56.17 11.60
CA SER A 55 -57.13 -56.35 11.62
C SER A 55 -57.72 -56.34 10.20
N ASN A 56 -58.06 -57.56 9.75
CA ASN A 56 -59.12 -57.84 8.77
C ASN A 56 -60.48 -57.41 9.32
N GLU A 57 -61.37 -56.91 8.44
CA GLU A 57 -62.84 -57.01 8.55
C GLU A 57 -63.41 -56.68 7.14
N SER A 58 -63.87 -57.65 6.34
CA SER A 58 -65.19 -58.30 6.40
C SER A 58 -66.36 -57.32 6.28
N ARG A 59 -67.02 -57.27 5.11
CA ARG A 59 -68.43 -56.87 5.07
C ARG A 59 -69.22 -57.66 4.03
N GLN A 60 -70.10 -58.48 4.59
CA GLN A 60 -71.10 -59.33 3.96
C GLN A 60 -72.29 -58.52 3.42
N GLU A 61 -72.92 -59.14 2.43
CA GLU A 61 -74.32 -59.05 2.04
C GLU A 61 -75.29 -58.84 3.21
N LYS A 62 -76.30 -58.00 2.99
CA LYS A 62 -77.65 -58.22 3.52
C LYS A 62 -78.69 -57.82 2.47
N GLN A 63 -79.31 -58.84 1.88
CA GLN A 63 -80.63 -58.79 1.29
C GLN A 63 -81.67 -58.42 2.36
N GLY A 64 -82.63 -57.59 1.99
CA GLY A 64 -83.78 -57.21 2.80
C GLY A 64 -84.88 -56.70 1.89
N ASP A 65 -85.69 -57.64 1.42
CA ASP A 65 -86.92 -57.47 0.67
C ASP A 65 -88.00 -56.74 1.51
N THR A 66 -88.79 -55.86 0.90
CA THR A 66 -90.26 -55.76 1.11
C THR A 66 -90.88 -54.62 0.27
N SER A 67 -91.54 -55.03 -0.82
CA SER A 67 -92.96 -54.77 -1.14
C SER A 67 -93.58 -53.37 -0.96
N LYS A 68 -94.15 -52.90 -2.08
CA LYS A 68 -95.38 -52.08 -2.26
C LYS A 68 -95.33 -50.58 -1.98
N ARG A 69 -95.30 -49.80 -3.07
CA ARG A 69 -96.41 -48.91 -3.45
C ARG A 69 -96.26 -48.43 -4.90
N GLU A 70 -97.16 -48.91 -5.76
CA GLU A 70 -97.42 -48.36 -7.08
C GLU A 70 -98.04 -46.96 -6.91
N SER A 71 -97.25 -45.91 -7.15
CA SER A 71 -97.66 -44.59 -7.69
C SER A 71 -96.51 -43.57 -7.49
N GLY A 72 -95.71 -43.37 -8.52
CA GLY A 72 -94.56 -42.45 -8.51
C GLY A 72 -93.79 -42.48 -9.85
N SER A 73 -94.46 -42.44 -11.00
CA SER A 73 -94.69 -41.17 -11.72
C SER A 73 -93.39 -40.37 -11.91
N LEU A 74 -92.63 -40.67 -12.99
CA LEU A 74 -91.57 -39.83 -13.59
C LEU A 74 -90.35 -39.46 -12.73
N LEU A 75 -90.46 -39.38 -11.40
CA LEU A 75 -89.44 -38.84 -10.52
C LEU A 75 -88.28 -39.82 -10.32
N ASP A 76 -88.57 -41.11 -10.20
CA ASP A 76 -87.53 -42.14 -10.00
C ASP A 76 -86.67 -42.33 -11.26
N GLU A 77 -87.27 -42.27 -12.45
CA GLU A 77 -86.53 -42.35 -13.72
C GLU A 77 -85.66 -41.10 -13.95
N VAL A 78 -86.10 -39.94 -13.46
CA VAL A 78 -85.31 -38.70 -13.46
C VAL A 78 -84.16 -38.77 -12.46
N MET A 79 -84.39 -39.33 -11.27
CA MET A 79 -83.35 -39.53 -10.25
C MET A 79 -82.27 -40.50 -10.72
N GLU A 80 -82.65 -41.62 -11.33
CA GLU A 80 -81.67 -42.60 -11.83
C GLU A 80 -80.80 -42.03 -12.98
N ARG A 81 -81.38 -41.18 -13.84
CA ARG A 81 -80.60 -40.44 -14.86
C ARG A 81 -79.69 -39.39 -14.24
N TYR A 82 -80.13 -38.73 -13.17
CA TYR A 82 -79.32 -37.76 -12.45
C TYR A 82 -78.11 -38.43 -11.80
N GLU A 83 -78.32 -39.56 -11.11
CA GLU A 83 -77.25 -40.34 -10.47
C GLU A 83 -76.22 -40.88 -11.48
N ARG A 84 -76.66 -41.37 -12.65
CA ARG A 84 -75.72 -41.78 -13.72
C ARG A 84 -74.89 -40.61 -14.22
N LYS A 85 -75.52 -39.44 -14.42
CA LYS A 85 -74.82 -38.23 -14.87
C LYS A 85 -73.85 -37.70 -13.81
N GLU A 86 -74.22 -37.79 -12.53
CA GLU A 86 -73.36 -37.44 -11.41
C GLU A 86 -72.16 -38.41 -11.30
N LEU A 87 -72.38 -39.71 -11.52
CA LEU A 87 -71.29 -40.69 -11.53
C LEU A 87 -70.33 -40.48 -12.72
N GLU A 88 -70.84 -40.15 -13.90
CA GLU A 88 -70.02 -39.82 -15.07
C GLU A 88 -69.18 -38.55 -14.86
N THR A 89 -69.77 -37.51 -14.28
CA THR A 89 -69.04 -36.27 -13.95
C THR A 89 -67.98 -36.50 -12.88
N ARG A 90 -68.25 -37.31 -11.84
CA ARG A 90 -67.24 -37.71 -10.85
C ARG A 90 -66.09 -38.49 -11.48
N LYS A 91 -66.37 -39.44 -12.36
CA LYS A 91 -65.33 -40.21 -13.08
C LYS A 91 -64.50 -39.31 -14.02
N ALA A 92 -65.13 -38.32 -14.66
CA ALA A 92 -64.43 -37.34 -15.49
C ALA A 92 -63.48 -36.47 -14.65
N HIS A 93 -63.95 -35.95 -13.51
CA HIS A 93 -63.11 -35.19 -12.58
C HIS A 93 -61.98 -36.03 -11.97
N GLU A 94 -62.22 -37.29 -11.60
CA GLU A 94 -61.16 -38.16 -11.09
C GLU A 94 -60.06 -38.40 -12.15
N LYS A 95 -60.45 -38.55 -13.42
CA LYS A 95 -59.50 -38.68 -14.53
C LYS A 95 -58.69 -37.40 -14.76
N GLU A 96 -59.34 -36.24 -14.60
CA GLU A 96 -58.69 -34.93 -14.69
C GLU A 96 -57.71 -34.69 -13.54
N LEU A 97 -58.10 -35.03 -12.30
CA LEU A 97 -57.23 -35.01 -11.12
C LEU A 97 -55.99 -35.89 -11.30
N ARG A 98 -56.16 -37.12 -11.81
CA ARG A 98 -55.00 -38.00 -12.11
C ARG A 98 -54.10 -37.42 -13.19
N LYS A 99 -54.65 -36.74 -14.19
CA LYS A 99 -53.87 -36.08 -15.23
C LYS A 99 -53.04 -34.92 -14.65
N LEU A 100 -53.68 -34.04 -13.86
CA LEU A 100 -53.02 -32.92 -13.18
C LEU A 100 -51.94 -33.40 -12.20
N GLN A 101 -52.21 -34.48 -11.45
CA GLN A 101 -51.23 -35.05 -10.53
C GLN A 101 -49.99 -35.57 -11.29
N LYS A 102 -50.19 -36.23 -12.43
CA LYS A 102 -49.08 -36.70 -13.28
C LYS A 102 -48.29 -35.54 -13.90
N GLU A 103 -48.95 -34.46 -14.29
CA GLU A 103 -48.29 -33.24 -14.79
C GLU A 103 -47.48 -32.54 -13.68
N HIS A 104 -48.02 -32.49 -12.47
CA HIS A 104 -47.33 -31.97 -11.29
C HIS A 104 -46.07 -32.78 -10.96
N ASP A 105 -46.17 -34.12 -10.94
CA ASP A 105 -45.03 -35.01 -10.67
C ASP A 105 -43.93 -34.87 -11.74
N MET A 106 -44.30 -34.76 -13.03
CA MET A 106 -43.32 -34.48 -14.09
C MET A 106 -42.66 -33.10 -13.94
N SER A 107 -43.39 -32.11 -13.42
CA SER A 107 -42.86 -30.76 -13.20
C SER A 107 -41.87 -30.74 -12.05
N LEU A 108 -42.17 -31.47 -10.96
CA LEU A 108 -41.24 -31.66 -9.85
C LEU A 108 -39.96 -32.39 -10.28
N GLU A 109 -40.06 -33.41 -11.14
CA GLU A 109 -38.88 -34.11 -11.64
C GLU A 109 -37.99 -33.19 -12.51
N ARG A 110 -38.59 -32.32 -13.34
CA ARG A 110 -37.85 -31.31 -14.12
C ARG A 110 -37.15 -30.30 -13.23
N LEU A 111 -37.85 -29.74 -12.24
CA LEU A 111 -37.28 -28.84 -11.23
C LEU A 111 -36.14 -29.51 -10.46
N GLY A 112 -36.29 -30.77 -10.06
CA GLY A 112 -35.23 -31.54 -9.41
C GLY A 112 -33.98 -31.67 -10.26
N LYS A 113 -34.12 -31.91 -11.57
CA LYS A 113 -33.00 -31.99 -12.52
C LYS A 113 -32.33 -30.63 -12.74
N GLU A 114 -33.09 -29.54 -12.85
CA GLU A 114 -32.53 -28.19 -12.98
C GLU A 114 -31.80 -27.73 -11.72
N LEU A 115 -32.34 -28.08 -10.54
CA LEU A 115 -31.72 -27.78 -9.26
C LEU A 115 -30.43 -28.58 -9.04
N ALA A 116 -30.37 -29.83 -9.52
CA ALA A 116 -29.14 -30.61 -9.56
C ALA A 116 -28.10 -29.99 -10.50
N LYS A 117 -28.51 -29.53 -11.68
CA LYS A 117 -27.64 -28.87 -12.66
C LYS A 117 -27.06 -27.56 -12.15
N THR A 118 -27.87 -26.71 -11.50
CA THR A 118 -27.41 -25.46 -10.88
C THR A 118 -26.48 -25.72 -9.71
N ARG A 119 -26.76 -26.71 -8.84
CA ARG A 119 -25.82 -27.14 -7.78
C ARG A 119 -24.48 -27.60 -8.35
N GLN A 120 -24.49 -28.35 -9.44
CA GLN A 120 -23.26 -28.79 -10.10
C GLN A 120 -22.49 -27.61 -10.70
N SER A 121 -23.17 -26.66 -11.36
CA SER A 121 -22.56 -25.43 -11.87
C SER A 121 -21.90 -24.61 -10.76
N HIS A 122 -22.61 -24.40 -9.65
CA HIS A 122 -22.09 -23.65 -8.52
C HIS A 122 -20.92 -24.38 -7.81
N SER A 123 -20.94 -25.71 -7.77
CA SER A 123 -19.82 -26.51 -7.26
C SER A 123 -18.54 -26.36 -8.10
N VAL A 124 -18.68 -26.18 -9.42
CA VAL A 124 -17.55 -25.92 -10.32
C VAL A 124 -17.03 -24.50 -10.13
N GLU A 125 -17.92 -23.52 -10.04
CA GLU A 125 -17.57 -22.11 -9.79
C GLU A 125 -16.84 -21.92 -8.46
N VAL A 126 -17.34 -22.52 -7.37
CA VAL A 126 -16.68 -22.49 -6.06
C VAL A 126 -15.30 -23.16 -6.09
N ARG A 127 -15.12 -24.21 -6.90
CA ARG A 127 -13.79 -24.82 -7.10
C ARG A 127 -12.85 -23.88 -7.86
N SER A 128 -13.32 -23.26 -8.94
CA SER A 128 -12.57 -22.26 -9.70
C SER A 128 -12.09 -21.10 -8.82
N LEU A 129 -12.98 -20.55 -7.98
CA LEU A 129 -12.64 -19.45 -7.08
C LEU A 129 -11.65 -19.87 -5.98
N LYS A 130 -11.71 -21.12 -5.51
CA LYS A 130 -10.70 -21.66 -4.57
C LYS A 130 -9.34 -21.81 -5.23
N GLU A 131 -9.29 -22.28 -6.47
CA GLU A 131 -8.06 -22.41 -7.24
C GLU A 131 -7.44 -21.03 -7.53
N GLU A 132 -8.24 -20.04 -7.93
CA GLU A 132 -7.79 -18.65 -8.11
C GLU A 132 -7.26 -18.04 -6.82
N LYS A 133 -7.94 -18.27 -5.70
CA LYS A 133 -7.48 -17.82 -4.38
C LYS A 133 -6.12 -18.43 -4.02
N HIS A 134 -5.96 -19.75 -4.19
CA HIS A 134 -4.70 -20.42 -3.91
C HIS A 134 -3.58 -19.98 -4.86
N ALA A 135 -3.88 -19.72 -6.14
CA ALA A 135 -2.90 -19.17 -7.08
C ALA A 135 -2.46 -17.75 -6.67
N ALA A 136 -3.39 -16.92 -6.19
CA ALA A 136 -3.07 -15.59 -5.68
C ALA A 136 -2.22 -15.64 -4.40
N GLU A 137 -2.54 -16.53 -3.46
CA GLU A 137 -1.75 -16.76 -2.24
C GLU A 137 -0.33 -17.24 -2.57
N ALA A 138 -0.19 -18.20 -3.50
CA ALA A 138 1.11 -18.70 -3.94
C ALA A 138 1.94 -17.60 -4.64
N LYS A 139 1.30 -16.75 -5.46
CA LYS A 139 1.96 -15.60 -6.09
C LYS A 139 2.42 -14.58 -5.06
N TRP A 140 1.60 -14.30 -4.05
CA TRP A 140 1.96 -13.38 -2.96
C TRP A 140 3.13 -13.91 -2.12
N GLN A 141 3.13 -15.20 -1.77
CA GLN A 141 4.25 -15.85 -1.07
C GLN A 141 5.54 -15.84 -1.90
N SER A 142 5.45 -16.07 -3.21
CA SER A 142 6.61 -15.98 -4.10
C SER A 142 7.21 -14.56 -4.12
N LEU A 143 6.36 -13.53 -4.23
CA LEU A 143 6.80 -12.13 -4.18
C LEU A 143 7.39 -11.76 -2.82
N TYR A 144 6.79 -12.25 -1.73
CA TYR A 144 7.30 -12.03 -0.37
C TYR A 144 8.70 -12.62 -0.20
N ASN A 145 8.89 -13.89 -0.62
CA ASN A 145 10.20 -14.55 -0.56
C ASN A 145 11.24 -13.84 -1.43
N SER A 146 10.86 -13.38 -2.63
CA SER A 146 11.75 -12.59 -3.51
C SER A 146 12.19 -11.28 -2.86
N LEU A 147 11.29 -10.61 -2.15
CA LEU A 147 11.61 -9.36 -1.45
C LEU A 147 12.49 -9.61 -0.21
N GLU A 148 12.34 -10.76 0.43
CA GLU A 148 13.19 -11.18 1.54
C GLU A 148 14.61 -11.53 1.05
N THR A 149 14.74 -12.22 -0.10
CA THR A 149 16.05 -12.47 -0.71
C THR A 149 16.73 -11.18 -1.16
N GLU A 150 16.00 -10.22 -1.77
CA GLU A 150 16.57 -8.91 -2.13
C GLU A 150 17.04 -8.13 -0.90
N ARG A 151 16.34 -8.23 0.23
CA ARG A 151 16.77 -7.63 1.50
C ARG A 151 18.04 -8.28 2.04
N GLU A 152 18.14 -9.60 1.97
CA GLU A 152 19.35 -10.32 2.38
C GLU A 152 20.55 -9.97 1.49
N GLU A 153 20.37 -9.92 0.17
CA GLU A 153 21.40 -9.49 -0.78
C GLU A 153 21.85 -8.05 -0.52
N ALA A 154 20.91 -7.13 -0.27
CA ALA A 154 21.24 -5.75 0.11
C ALA A 154 22.01 -5.67 1.44
N HIS A 155 21.70 -6.53 2.41
CA HIS A 155 22.44 -6.64 3.66
C HIS A 155 23.86 -7.19 3.46
N ILE A 156 24.04 -8.18 2.59
CA ILE A 156 25.35 -8.72 2.21
C ILE A 156 26.19 -7.65 1.51
N ALA A 157 25.64 -7.00 0.48
CA ALA A 157 26.33 -5.94 -0.25
C ALA A 157 26.73 -4.76 0.67
N ARG A 158 25.90 -4.43 1.66
CA ARG A 158 26.23 -3.41 2.66
C ARG A 158 27.40 -3.84 3.56
N ARG A 159 27.45 -5.11 3.96
CA ARG A 159 28.57 -5.66 4.75
C ARG A 159 29.87 -5.65 3.93
N GLU A 160 29.81 -6.11 2.68
CA GLU A 160 30.96 -6.08 1.76
C GLU A 160 31.48 -4.66 1.52
N LEU A 161 30.58 -3.68 1.37
CA LEU A 161 30.96 -2.27 1.26
C LEU A 161 31.66 -1.77 2.54
N GLU A 162 31.18 -2.16 3.73
CA GLU A 162 31.80 -1.80 5.01
C GLU A 162 33.18 -2.47 5.17
N GLU A 163 33.34 -3.72 4.74
CA GLU A 163 34.61 -4.43 4.72
C GLU A 163 35.60 -3.82 3.72
N LEU A 164 35.16 -3.46 2.51
CA LEU A 164 35.98 -2.74 1.53
C LEU A 164 36.41 -1.37 2.04
N LYS A 165 35.52 -0.63 2.70
CA LYS A 165 35.87 0.65 3.34
C LYS A 165 36.91 0.44 4.44
N ALA A 166 36.75 -0.58 5.27
CA ALA A 166 37.72 -0.91 6.31
C ALA A 166 39.08 -1.28 5.70
N SER A 167 39.11 -2.16 4.68
CA SER A 167 40.33 -2.54 3.96
C SER A 167 41.02 -1.33 3.34
N HIS A 168 40.27 -0.47 2.64
CA HIS A 168 40.83 0.72 2.01
C HIS A 168 41.37 1.72 3.04
N THR A 169 40.73 1.85 4.21
CA THR A 169 41.28 2.69 5.29
C THR A 169 42.60 2.13 5.85
N VAL A 170 42.75 0.81 5.92
CA VAL A 170 44.01 0.16 6.34
C VAL A 170 45.09 0.34 5.28
N GLU A 171 44.77 0.18 3.99
CA GLU A 171 45.69 0.43 2.88
C GLU A 171 46.17 1.89 2.87
N LEU A 172 45.26 2.86 2.97
CA LEU A 172 45.61 4.28 3.05
C LEU A 172 46.47 4.60 4.28
N GLN A 173 46.23 3.94 5.42
CA GLN A 173 47.10 4.06 6.58
C GLN A 173 48.49 3.46 6.32
N GLY A 174 48.56 2.32 5.64
CA GLY A 174 49.81 1.69 5.23
C GLY A 174 50.62 2.54 4.24
N GLU A 175 49.98 3.07 3.20
CA GLU A 175 50.61 3.99 2.25
C GLU A 175 51.09 5.27 2.94
N ARG A 176 50.29 5.83 3.85
CA ARG A 176 50.68 6.99 4.65
C ARG A 176 51.91 6.69 5.49
N GLN A 177 51.97 5.53 6.15
CA GLN A 177 53.15 5.10 6.92
C GLN A 177 54.37 4.87 6.01
N LEU A 178 54.20 4.30 4.82
CA LEU A 178 55.29 4.12 3.86
C LEU A 178 55.83 5.46 3.36
N LEU A 179 54.95 6.42 3.04
CA LEU A 179 55.34 7.77 2.65
C LEU A 179 56.02 8.52 3.80
N GLU A 180 55.51 8.39 5.02
CA GLU A 180 56.13 8.97 6.22
C GLU A 180 57.52 8.38 6.47
N ASN A 181 57.66 7.05 6.39
CA ASN A 181 58.96 6.38 6.50
C ASN A 181 59.91 6.77 5.36
N ALA A 182 59.42 6.88 4.12
CA ALA A 182 60.21 7.35 2.99
C ALA A 182 60.67 8.80 3.18
N HIS A 183 59.82 9.65 3.75
CA HIS A 183 60.18 11.03 4.08
C HIS A 183 61.24 11.08 5.20
N ILE A 184 61.06 10.31 6.27
CA ILE A 184 62.04 10.18 7.36
C ILE A 184 63.39 9.67 6.81
N ASN A 185 63.37 8.64 5.96
CA ASN A 185 64.59 8.11 5.33
C ASN A 185 65.28 9.15 4.43
N ARG A 186 64.53 9.94 3.68
CA ARG A 186 65.10 11.06 2.90
C ARG A 186 65.73 12.11 3.82
N LEU A 187 65.06 12.49 4.90
CA LEU A 187 65.59 13.43 5.89
C LEU A 187 66.87 12.90 6.55
N GLN A 188 66.92 11.60 6.87
CA GLN A 188 68.13 10.95 7.40
C GLN A 188 69.25 10.92 6.37
N GLN A 189 68.95 10.60 5.10
CA GLN A 189 69.93 10.60 4.02
C GLN A 189 70.47 12.00 3.74
N ASP A 190 69.61 13.01 3.74
CA ASP A 190 70.01 14.40 3.56
C ASP A 190 70.81 14.91 4.77
N SER A 191 70.43 14.52 6.00
CA SER A 191 71.22 14.78 7.21
C SER A 191 72.59 14.12 7.15
N ALA A 192 72.69 12.87 6.67
CA ALA A 192 73.96 12.16 6.50
C ALA A 192 74.84 12.83 5.44
N LYS A 193 74.28 13.19 4.27
CA LYS A 193 75.00 13.96 3.25
C LYS A 193 75.45 15.33 3.77
N LEU A 194 74.68 15.96 4.66
CA LEU A 194 75.06 17.20 5.30
C LEU A 194 76.23 16.97 6.27
N ALA A 195 76.17 15.91 7.08
CA ALA A 195 77.23 15.51 7.99
C ALA A 195 78.53 15.20 7.23
N ASP A 196 78.48 14.41 6.15
CA ASP A 196 79.63 14.12 5.28
C ASP A 196 80.21 15.40 4.68
N LYS A 197 79.36 16.36 4.27
CA LYS A 197 79.83 17.67 3.77
C LYS A 197 80.49 18.50 4.87
N TYR A 198 79.99 18.44 6.11
CA TYR A 198 80.62 19.12 7.25
C TYR A 198 81.95 18.47 7.61
N GLU A 199 82.01 17.14 7.62
CA GLU A 199 83.22 16.37 7.92
C GLU A 199 84.29 16.58 6.83
N HIS A 200 83.92 16.53 5.55
CA HIS A 200 84.80 16.86 4.45
C HIS A 200 85.31 18.31 4.52
N LYS A 201 84.46 19.28 4.89
CA LYS A 201 84.91 20.67 5.11
C LYS A 201 85.88 20.77 6.30
N LEU A 202 85.61 20.03 7.38
CA LEU A 202 86.49 19.99 8.55
C LEU A 202 87.85 19.38 8.20
N GLN A 203 87.84 18.31 7.40
CA GLN A 203 89.03 17.62 6.92
C GLN A 203 89.82 18.49 5.92
N GLU A 204 89.15 19.15 4.99
CA GLU A 204 89.78 20.11 4.07
C GLU A 204 90.41 21.28 4.85
N GLN A 205 89.77 21.74 5.92
CA GLN A 205 90.31 22.78 6.80
C GLN A 205 91.52 22.25 7.60
N ALA A 206 91.46 21.01 8.11
CA ALA A 206 92.57 20.36 8.79
C ALA A 206 93.77 20.11 7.85
N GLU A 207 93.53 19.70 6.61
CA GLU A 207 94.56 19.52 5.58
C GLU A 207 95.19 20.86 5.17
N LYS A 208 94.40 21.94 5.07
CA LYS A 208 94.94 23.30 4.87
C LYS A 208 95.83 23.72 6.03
N HIS A 209 95.42 23.46 7.28
CA HIS A 209 96.28 23.71 8.44
C HIS A 209 97.54 22.84 8.43
N GLN A 210 97.44 21.57 8.03
CA GLN A 210 98.57 20.65 7.94
C GLN A 210 99.54 21.01 6.79
N GLN A 211 99.05 21.45 5.63
CA GLN A 211 99.86 21.96 4.53
C GLN A 211 100.55 23.27 4.91
N THR A 212 99.87 24.14 5.66
CA THR A 212 100.48 25.37 6.18
C THR A 212 101.59 25.03 7.18
N ALA A 213 101.38 24.04 8.05
CA ALA A 213 102.40 23.55 8.96
C ALA A 213 103.59 22.90 8.22
N ARG A 214 103.33 22.09 7.17
CA ARG A 214 104.39 21.50 6.34
C ARG A 214 105.21 22.55 5.60
N ARG A 215 104.57 23.58 5.04
CA ARG A 215 105.30 24.71 4.40
C ARG A 215 106.16 25.48 5.40
N MET A 216 105.69 25.67 6.63
CA MET A 216 106.48 26.27 7.71
C MET A 216 107.68 25.39 8.10
N GLN A 217 107.49 24.06 8.11
CA GLN A 217 108.54 23.10 8.44
C GLN A 217 109.57 22.96 7.31
N GLU A 218 109.15 22.86 6.05
CA GLU A 218 110.01 22.84 4.86
C GLU A 218 110.81 24.15 4.70
N GLN A 219 110.24 25.30 5.06
CA GLN A 219 110.98 26.56 5.13
C GLN A 219 112.03 26.56 6.26
N SER A 220 111.77 25.87 7.36
CA SER A 220 112.77 25.70 8.44
C SER A 220 113.87 24.72 8.04
N ASP A 221 113.50 23.61 7.37
CA ASP A 221 114.42 22.56 6.93
C ASP A 221 115.29 23.02 5.76
N GLY A 222 114.74 23.83 4.84
CA GLY A 222 115.52 24.51 3.78
C GLY A 222 116.57 25.46 4.33
N ARG A 223 116.24 26.22 5.40
CA ARG A 223 117.20 27.12 6.08
C ARG A 223 118.29 26.34 6.82
N VAL A 224 118.00 25.16 7.34
CA VAL A 224 118.98 24.29 8.03
C VAL A 224 119.85 23.52 7.03
N ALA A 225 119.33 23.12 5.88
CA ALA A 225 120.08 22.44 4.81
C ALA A 225 121.05 23.39 4.07
N GLU A 226 120.64 24.62 3.79
CA GLU A 226 121.50 25.63 3.15
C GLU A 226 122.67 26.06 4.06
N MET A 227 122.45 26.04 5.38
CA MET A 227 123.48 26.33 6.39
C MET A 227 124.46 25.17 6.57
N ARG A 228 124.05 23.92 6.32
CA ARG A 228 124.92 22.72 6.34
C ARG A 228 125.73 22.57 5.05
N GLN A 229 125.21 22.96 3.89
CA GLN A 229 125.95 22.92 2.61
C GLN A 229 127.07 23.98 2.58
N LYS A 230 126.83 25.19 3.10
CA LYS A 230 127.83 26.27 3.17
C LYS A 230 128.97 25.99 4.15
N MET A 231 128.79 25.11 5.14
CA MET A 231 129.87 24.66 6.03
C MET A 231 130.64 23.43 5.53
N ALA A 232 130.19 22.76 4.44
CA ALA A 232 130.87 21.59 3.87
C ALA A 232 131.84 21.93 2.72
N ASP A 233 131.65 23.07 2.05
CA ASP A 233 132.47 23.47 0.89
C ASP A 233 133.65 24.41 1.24
N GLN A 234 133.86 24.72 2.53
CA GLN A 234 134.98 25.55 3.00
C GLN A 234 136.21 24.73 3.49
N ASP A 235 136.13 23.39 3.47
CA ASP A 235 137.16 22.50 4.07
C ASP A 235 138.01 21.70 3.05
N LYS A 236 137.89 21.94 1.73
CA LYS A 236 138.65 21.18 0.70
C LYS A 236 139.35 22.02 -0.38
N TYR A 237 139.70 23.28 -0.09
CA TYR A 237 140.43 24.15 -1.03
C TYR A 237 141.72 24.78 -0.46
N VAL A 238 142.46 24.08 0.42
CA VAL A 238 143.75 24.61 0.95
C VAL A 238 144.98 23.73 0.65
N GLN A 239 144.85 22.54 0.06
CA GLN A 239 146.02 21.74 -0.35
C GLN A 239 145.59 20.95 -1.60
N VAL A 240 146.04 21.21 -2.83
CA VAL A 240 147.41 21.13 -3.30
C VAL A 240 147.53 22.00 -4.56
N GLN A 241 148.07 23.20 -4.38
CA GLN A 241 148.85 23.86 -5.43
C GLN A 241 150.27 23.28 -5.40
N ALA A 242 150.71 22.68 -6.50
CA ALA A 242 152.05 22.84 -7.08
C ALA A 242 152.24 21.85 -8.24
N HIS A 243 152.74 22.37 -9.36
CA HIS A 243 153.24 21.68 -10.56
C HIS A 243 152.25 21.16 -11.61
N LYS A 244 151.89 22.02 -12.57
CA LYS A 244 152.40 21.96 -13.97
C LYS A 244 151.62 22.93 -14.89
N MET A 245 151.73 24.21 -14.57
CA MET A 245 151.58 25.30 -15.56
C MET A 245 152.87 25.31 -16.40
N ASP A 246 152.83 24.67 -17.58
CA ASP A 246 153.72 24.97 -18.74
C ASP A 246 153.53 24.05 -19.98
N ARG A 247 152.39 23.34 -20.12
CA ARG A 247 152.06 22.60 -21.36
C ARG A 247 150.72 22.98 -22.01
N ILE A 248 150.06 24.04 -21.52
CA ILE A 248 148.69 24.42 -21.93
C ILE A 248 148.67 25.21 -23.26
N THR A 249 149.77 25.82 -23.71
CA THR A 249 149.72 26.77 -24.83
C THR A 249 149.73 26.15 -26.24
N SER A 250 149.77 24.82 -26.38
CA SER A 250 149.74 24.14 -27.70
C SER A 250 148.46 23.35 -27.98
N HIS A 251 147.57 23.17 -26.98
CA HIS A 251 146.38 22.33 -27.10
C HIS A 251 145.09 23.11 -27.43
N GLU A 252 145.10 24.44 -27.29
CA GLU A 252 143.93 25.32 -27.46
C GLU A 252 143.54 25.56 -28.94
N SER A 253 144.47 25.41 -29.89
CA SER A 253 144.21 25.63 -31.32
C SER A 253 143.45 24.48 -32.02
N SER A 254 143.57 23.24 -31.50
CA SER A 254 142.93 22.06 -32.09
C SER A 254 141.47 21.88 -31.65
N LEU A 255 141.11 22.35 -30.45
CA LEU A 255 139.75 22.21 -29.89
C LEU A 255 138.77 23.24 -30.48
N GLN A 256 139.26 24.38 -30.99
CA GLN A 256 138.41 25.42 -31.55
C GLN A 256 137.76 25.01 -32.90
N LYS A 257 138.46 24.22 -33.72
CA LYS A 257 137.93 23.78 -35.03
C LYS A 257 136.88 22.67 -34.94
N GLU A 258 136.91 21.88 -33.87
CA GLU A 258 135.95 20.80 -33.62
C GLU A 258 134.65 21.33 -32.96
N ALA A 259 134.77 22.40 -32.17
CA ALA A 259 133.63 23.12 -31.58
C ALA A 259 132.72 23.78 -32.66
N ASP A 260 133.32 24.36 -33.71
CA ASP A 260 132.54 25.06 -34.75
C ASP A 260 131.79 24.09 -35.69
N ALA A 261 132.30 22.87 -35.90
CA ALA A 261 131.64 21.85 -36.73
C ALA A 261 130.41 21.22 -36.03
N LEU A 262 130.52 20.94 -34.73
CA LEU A 262 129.43 20.38 -33.93
C LEU A 262 128.30 21.40 -33.70
N LYS A 263 128.64 22.68 -33.58
CA LYS A 263 127.65 23.76 -33.46
C LYS A 263 126.73 23.84 -34.67
N LYS A 264 127.27 23.72 -35.89
CA LYS A 264 126.49 23.73 -37.12
C LYS A 264 125.53 22.54 -37.24
N GLN A 265 125.95 21.35 -36.82
CA GLN A 265 125.10 20.15 -36.85
C GLN A 265 123.98 20.20 -35.78
N CYS A 266 124.25 20.82 -34.62
CA CYS A 266 123.23 21.11 -33.61
C CYS A 266 122.20 22.12 -34.12
N ASP A 267 122.64 23.18 -34.80
CA ASP A 267 121.75 24.22 -35.34
C ASP A 267 120.80 23.64 -36.43
N ASP A 268 121.31 22.76 -37.31
CA ASP A 268 120.50 22.11 -38.35
C ASP A 268 119.47 21.10 -37.78
N LEU A 269 119.83 20.31 -36.76
CA LEU A 269 118.90 19.41 -36.08
C LEU A 269 117.85 20.18 -35.26
N GLN A 270 118.23 21.32 -34.69
CA GLN A 270 117.32 22.20 -33.96
C GLN A 270 116.33 22.89 -34.90
N ALA A 271 116.75 23.22 -36.13
CA ALA A 271 115.87 23.71 -37.19
C ALA A 271 114.88 22.64 -37.67
N MET A 272 115.30 21.38 -37.88
CA MET A 272 114.38 20.31 -38.26
C MET A 272 113.40 19.96 -37.12
N ALA A 273 113.87 19.92 -35.87
CA ALA A 273 113.01 19.68 -34.71
C ALA A 273 111.98 20.79 -34.49
N THR A 274 112.35 22.06 -34.74
CA THR A 274 111.39 23.18 -34.67
C THR A 274 110.38 23.14 -35.82
N ALA A 275 110.79 22.79 -37.04
CA ALA A 275 109.87 22.60 -38.17
C ALA A 275 108.87 21.46 -37.92
N GLN A 276 109.33 20.33 -37.37
CA GLN A 276 108.46 19.19 -37.04
C GLN A 276 107.51 19.52 -35.86
N LYS A 277 107.98 20.27 -34.85
CA LYS A 277 107.12 20.79 -33.77
C LYS A 277 106.04 21.72 -34.28
N LEU A 278 106.36 22.61 -35.24
CA LEU A 278 105.37 23.51 -35.84
C LEU A 278 104.34 22.75 -36.69
N SER A 279 104.76 21.74 -37.45
CA SER A 279 103.85 20.86 -38.19
C SER A 279 102.92 20.07 -37.27
N LEU A 280 103.44 19.48 -36.19
CA LEU A 280 102.61 18.76 -35.21
C LEU A 280 101.66 19.70 -34.47
N ALA A 281 102.12 20.91 -34.12
CA ALA A 281 101.27 21.92 -33.48
C ALA A 281 100.13 22.38 -34.39
N ALA A 282 100.38 22.52 -35.70
CA ALA A 282 99.35 22.83 -36.68
C ALA A 282 98.32 21.69 -36.82
N GLU A 283 98.76 20.43 -36.84
CA GLU A 283 97.87 19.27 -36.92
C GLU A 283 97.03 19.10 -35.64
N ILE A 284 97.64 19.29 -34.45
CA ILE A 284 96.94 19.31 -33.15
C ILE A 284 95.88 20.41 -33.15
N LYS A 285 96.21 21.61 -33.65
CA LYS A 285 95.25 22.72 -33.75
C LYS A 285 94.10 22.40 -34.71
N LYS A 286 94.38 21.73 -35.83
CA LYS A 286 93.34 21.30 -36.77
C LYS A 286 92.42 20.24 -36.17
N GLN A 287 92.98 19.25 -35.46
CA GLN A 287 92.18 18.25 -34.74
C GLN A 287 91.39 18.87 -33.59
N SER A 288 91.95 19.81 -32.83
CA SER A 288 91.22 20.46 -31.74
C SER A 288 90.02 21.26 -32.27
N VAL A 289 90.16 21.94 -33.42
CA VAL A 289 89.05 22.63 -34.09
C VAL A 289 87.98 21.62 -34.53
N TYR A 290 88.36 20.54 -35.21
CA TYR A 290 87.42 19.50 -35.64
C TYR A 290 86.64 18.86 -34.47
N TYR A 291 87.33 18.52 -33.36
CA TYR A 291 86.67 17.98 -32.17
C TYR A 291 85.78 19.02 -31.48
N SER A 292 86.18 20.30 -31.47
CA SER A 292 85.35 21.37 -30.91
C SER A 292 84.06 21.57 -31.72
N GLU A 293 84.14 21.60 -33.06
CA GLU A 293 82.96 21.70 -33.93
C GLU A 293 82.05 20.48 -33.80
N ARG A 294 82.63 19.27 -33.72
CA ARG A 294 81.86 18.04 -33.51
C ARG A 294 81.22 17.99 -32.12
N SER A 295 81.88 18.52 -31.10
CA SER A 295 81.33 18.65 -29.74
C SER A 295 80.13 19.60 -29.73
N VAL A 296 80.26 20.79 -30.35
CA VAL A 296 79.17 21.76 -30.46
C VAL A 296 77.96 21.17 -31.20
N MET A 297 78.19 20.48 -32.32
CA MET A 297 77.11 19.80 -33.06
C MET A 297 76.42 18.70 -32.24
N HIS A 298 77.16 17.97 -31.41
CA HIS A 298 76.59 16.96 -30.53
C HIS A 298 75.81 17.59 -29.37
N GLU A 299 76.32 18.70 -28.82
CA GLU A 299 75.67 19.48 -27.76
C GLU A 299 74.37 20.09 -28.27
N GLU A 300 74.36 20.73 -29.45
CA GLU A 300 73.14 21.22 -30.09
C GLU A 300 72.11 20.12 -30.37
N ARG A 301 72.57 18.91 -30.75
CA ARG A 301 71.67 17.78 -30.99
C ARG A 301 71.06 17.26 -29.69
N LEU A 302 71.85 17.21 -28.61
CA LEU A 302 71.37 16.84 -27.27
C LEU A 302 70.39 17.88 -26.74
N GLU A 303 70.68 19.17 -26.90
CA GLU A 303 69.77 20.25 -26.52
C GLU A 303 68.45 20.16 -27.29
N LYS A 304 68.49 19.96 -28.62
CA LYS A 304 67.27 19.76 -29.43
C LYS A 304 66.47 18.55 -28.97
N GLN A 305 67.12 17.43 -28.66
CA GLN A 305 66.45 16.24 -28.15
C GLN A 305 65.86 16.46 -26.74
N GLN A 306 66.57 17.19 -25.88
CA GLN A 306 66.10 17.53 -24.54
C GLN A 306 64.92 18.50 -24.58
N VAL A 307 64.93 19.49 -25.46
CA VAL A 307 63.81 20.39 -25.70
C VAL A 307 62.60 19.61 -26.22
N ALA A 308 62.77 18.73 -27.20
CA ALA A 308 61.68 17.89 -27.71
C ALA A 308 61.09 16.98 -26.62
N HIS A 309 61.94 16.31 -25.83
CA HIS A 309 61.50 15.47 -24.71
C HIS A 309 60.77 16.29 -23.62
N ASN A 310 61.27 17.49 -23.30
CA ASN A 310 60.61 18.39 -22.36
C ASN A 310 59.25 18.86 -22.88
N GLN A 311 59.13 19.09 -24.19
CA GLN A 311 57.86 19.46 -24.82
C GLN A 311 56.86 18.29 -24.82
N GLU A 312 57.31 17.07 -25.10
CA GLU A 312 56.48 15.86 -24.98
C GLU A 312 56.01 15.63 -23.54
N ARG A 313 56.91 15.83 -22.57
CA ARG A 313 56.58 15.75 -21.14
C ARG A 313 55.56 16.81 -20.73
N ALA A 314 55.72 18.05 -21.18
CA ALA A 314 54.75 19.12 -20.92
C ALA A 314 53.37 18.78 -21.53
N ASN A 315 53.34 18.30 -22.78
CA ASN A 315 52.11 17.88 -23.45
C ASN A 315 51.46 16.66 -22.78
N PHE A 316 52.25 15.75 -22.20
CA PHE A 316 51.75 14.62 -21.43
C PHE A 316 51.17 15.08 -20.09
N GLU A 317 51.87 15.94 -19.36
CA GLU A 317 51.39 16.53 -18.10
C GLU A 317 50.12 17.35 -18.31
N GLU A 318 50.00 18.08 -19.42
CA GLU A 318 48.78 18.81 -19.78
C GLU A 318 47.61 17.87 -20.07
N ARG A 319 47.84 16.79 -20.85
CA ARG A 319 46.80 15.77 -21.10
C ARG A 319 46.35 15.07 -19.81
N LEU A 320 47.28 14.78 -18.92
CA LEU A 320 47.00 14.11 -17.65
C LEU A 320 46.23 15.04 -16.70
N LYS A 321 46.58 16.33 -16.65
CA LYS A 321 45.80 17.36 -15.94
C LYS A 321 44.40 17.49 -16.52
N LYS A 322 44.26 17.51 -17.86
CA LYS A 322 42.96 17.57 -18.53
C LYS A 322 42.09 16.37 -18.17
N GLN A 323 42.63 15.15 -18.25
CA GLN A 323 41.92 13.93 -17.83
C GLN A 323 41.53 13.96 -16.36
N GLN A 324 42.42 14.41 -15.47
CA GLN A 324 42.10 14.59 -14.05
C GLN A 324 40.96 15.60 -13.85
N THR A 325 40.99 16.73 -14.53
CA THR A 325 39.91 17.73 -14.42
C THR A 325 38.58 17.22 -14.97
N GLU A 326 38.59 16.51 -16.10
CA GLU A 326 37.38 15.90 -16.66
C GLU A 326 36.81 14.83 -15.73
N PHE A 327 37.65 13.99 -15.15
CA PHE A 327 37.25 12.97 -14.18
C PHE A 327 36.67 13.59 -12.90
N VAL A 328 37.30 14.64 -12.36
CA VAL A 328 36.79 15.37 -11.19
C VAL A 328 35.44 16.04 -11.50
N GLN A 329 35.29 16.62 -12.69
CA GLN A 329 34.02 17.20 -13.12
C GLN A 329 32.93 16.15 -13.30
N ASP A 330 33.24 14.97 -13.87
CA ASP A 330 32.27 13.87 -14.00
C ASP A 330 31.85 13.34 -12.62
N MET A 331 32.81 13.14 -11.72
CA MET A 331 32.58 12.79 -10.33
C MET A 331 31.67 13.79 -9.63
N GLN A 332 31.94 15.10 -9.76
CA GLN A 332 31.11 16.16 -9.17
C GLN A 332 29.68 16.15 -9.73
N LYS A 333 29.53 15.93 -11.05
CA LYS A 333 28.20 15.80 -11.66
C LYS A 333 27.43 14.60 -11.13
N ARG A 334 28.08 13.45 -10.96
CA ARG A 334 27.47 12.25 -10.38
C ARG A 334 27.07 12.47 -8.92
N VAL A 335 27.94 13.08 -8.12
CA VAL A 335 27.62 13.42 -6.72
C VAL A 335 26.41 14.34 -6.65
N ALA A 336 26.39 15.43 -7.41
CA ALA A 336 25.25 16.34 -7.46
C ALA A 336 23.95 15.65 -7.92
N TYR A 337 24.04 14.73 -8.89
CA TYR A 337 22.89 13.93 -9.34
C TYR A 337 22.35 13.01 -8.23
N TYR A 338 23.22 12.31 -7.49
CA TYR A 338 22.78 11.44 -6.39
C TYR A 338 22.28 12.23 -5.18
N GLU A 339 22.80 13.44 -4.93
CA GLU A 339 22.27 14.35 -3.92
C GLU A 339 20.85 14.81 -4.29
N ASP A 340 20.61 15.26 -5.52
CA ASP A 340 19.27 15.64 -6.00
C ASP A 340 18.28 14.45 -5.94
N LEU A 341 18.71 13.25 -6.36
CA LEU A 341 17.88 12.05 -6.28
C LEU A 341 17.53 11.68 -4.83
N ASN A 342 18.49 11.77 -3.90
CA ASN A 342 18.24 11.53 -2.48
C ASN A 342 17.29 12.56 -1.89
N ASP A 343 17.40 13.83 -2.28
CA ASP A 343 16.51 14.88 -1.78
C ASP A 343 15.08 14.71 -2.31
N ARG A 344 14.90 14.27 -3.56
CA ARG A 344 13.59 13.86 -4.10
C ARG A 344 12.99 12.68 -3.33
N LEU A 345 13.77 11.62 -3.11
CA LEU A 345 13.32 10.46 -2.32
C LEU A 345 12.92 10.85 -0.89
N ARG A 346 13.66 11.77 -0.26
CA ARG A 346 13.32 12.32 1.06
C ARG A 346 12.06 13.19 1.02
N ALA A 347 11.82 13.94 -0.05
CA ALA A 347 10.61 14.72 -0.23
C ALA A 347 9.38 13.82 -0.39
N ASP A 348 9.45 12.82 -1.27
CA ASP A 348 8.38 11.84 -1.49
C ASP A 348 8.06 11.06 -0.20
N HIS A 349 9.08 10.60 0.53
CA HIS A 349 8.87 9.90 1.79
C HIS A 349 8.23 10.80 2.85
N ARG A 350 8.61 12.10 2.92
CA ARG A 350 7.94 13.07 3.80
C ARG A 350 6.48 13.27 3.43
N GLN A 351 6.16 13.37 2.14
CA GLN A 351 4.78 13.50 1.66
C GLN A 351 3.95 12.25 1.98
N GLN A 352 4.53 11.06 1.83
CA GLN A 352 3.87 9.80 2.21
C GLN A 352 3.61 9.73 3.72
N LEU A 353 4.59 10.11 4.55
CA LEU A 353 4.42 10.18 5.99
C LEU A 353 3.36 11.20 6.38
N GLU A 354 3.32 12.38 5.78
CA GLU A 354 2.30 13.39 6.06
C GLU A 354 0.90 12.90 5.68
N THR A 355 0.76 12.26 4.51
CA THR A 355 -0.51 11.65 4.06
C THR A 355 -0.96 10.54 5.00
N ALA A 356 -0.04 9.67 5.43
CA ALA A 356 -0.32 8.60 6.39
C ALA A 356 -0.69 9.17 7.77
N THR A 357 0.00 10.22 8.22
CA THR A 357 -0.27 10.89 9.51
C THR A 357 -1.63 11.57 9.49
N LEU A 358 -1.99 12.26 8.40
CA LEU A 358 -3.33 12.82 8.20
C LEU A 358 -4.41 11.73 8.17
N GLY A 359 -4.15 10.60 7.51
CA GLY A 359 -5.03 9.44 7.50
C GLY A 359 -5.24 8.82 8.89
N LEU A 360 -4.14 8.66 9.65
CA LEU A 360 -4.17 8.17 11.02
C LEU A 360 -4.88 9.15 11.95
N ASN A 361 -4.61 10.45 11.86
CA ASN A 361 -5.29 11.47 12.67
C ASN A 361 -6.79 11.52 12.38
N LYS A 362 -7.21 11.42 11.11
CA LYS A 362 -8.64 11.28 10.77
C LYS A 362 -9.26 10.03 11.41
N ARG A 363 -8.52 8.91 11.43
CA ARG A 363 -8.98 7.68 12.04
C ARG A 363 -8.99 7.74 13.57
N ILE A 364 -8.01 8.40 14.18
CA ILE A 364 -7.97 8.67 15.62
C ILE A 364 -9.16 9.55 15.99
N LEU A 365 -9.41 10.66 15.28
CA LEU A 365 -10.58 11.51 15.55
C LEU A 365 -11.90 10.77 15.35
N SER A 366 -12.00 9.89 14.34
CA SER A 366 -13.16 9.01 14.18
C SER A 366 -13.31 8.07 15.37
N LEU A 367 -12.24 7.39 15.79
CA LEU A 367 -12.25 6.45 16.91
C LEU A 367 -12.46 7.15 18.25
N GLU A 368 -11.95 8.36 18.43
CA GLU A 368 -12.17 9.21 19.60
C GLU A 368 -13.60 9.71 19.65
N SER A 369 -14.19 10.12 18.51
CA SER A 369 -15.63 10.38 18.41
C SER A 369 -16.41 9.13 18.80
N ASP A 370 -16.07 7.97 18.23
CA ASP A 370 -16.70 6.69 18.54
C ASP A 370 -16.54 6.33 20.03
N LEU A 371 -15.37 6.58 20.63
CA LEU A 371 -15.06 6.26 22.04
C LEU A 371 -15.72 7.21 23.04
N ILE A 372 -15.73 8.52 22.76
CA ILE A 372 -16.44 9.52 23.56
C ILE A 372 -17.94 9.27 23.46
N ASP A 373 -18.44 8.83 22.30
CA ASP A 373 -19.81 8.37 22.14
C ASP A 373 -20.06 7.01 22.82
N ASN A 374 -19.06 6.18 23.11
CA ASN A 374 -19.25 4.88 23.78
C ASN A 374 -19.11 4.95 25.32
N GLY A 375 -18.87 6.13 25.90
CA GLY A 375 -18.64 6.29 27.35
C GLY A 375 -19.89 6.23 28.23
N ASP A 376 -21.09 6.17 27.66
CA ASP A 376 -22.34 6.03 28.42
C ASP A 376 -23.06 4.75 28.00
N ASP A 377 -23.41 3.97 29.01
CA ASP A 377 -23.64 2.53 28.98
C ASP A 377 -24.75 2.12 28.00
N MET A 378 -24.46 1.10 27.18
CA MET A 378 -25.40 0.29 26.39
C MET A 378 -26.12 0.97 25.21
N ARG A 379 -25.48 1.02 24.02
CA ARG A 379 -26.01 0.73 22.64
C ARG A 379 -25.27 1.52 21.55
N PRO A 380 -25.29 1.04 20.28
CA PRO A 380 -24.26 1.34 19.30
C PRO A 380 -24.14 2.83 19.01
N SER A 381 -22.93 3.37 19.13
CA SER A 381 -22.49 4.55 18.38
C SER A 381 -22.45 4.20 16.88
N LEU A 382 -23.63 4.00 16.29
CA LEU A 382 -23.72 3.90 14.84
C LEU A 382 -23.78 5.32 14.32
N GLY A 383 -22.60 5.96 14.19
CA GLY A 383 -22.43 6.94 13.13
C GLY A 383 -23.08 6.36 11.88
N GLY A 384 -23.89 7.15 11.16
CA GLY A 384 -24.93 6.67 10.23
C GLY A 384 -24.50 5.67 9.14
N GLY A 385 -23.22 5.30 9.05
CA GLY A 385 -22.62 4.32 8.15
C GLY A 385 -23.41 3.02 7.98
N PRO A 386 -23.71 2.21 9.00
CA PRO A 386 -24.39 0.92 8.76
C PRO A 386 -25.84 1.08 8.31
N LEU A 387 -26.53 2.11 8.81
CA LEU A 387 -27.89 2.44 8.37
C LEU A 387 -27.88 2.95 6.91
N GLN A 388 -26.96 3.86 6.57
CA GLN A 388 -26.73 4.34 5.20
C GLN A 388 -26.36 3.18 4.27
N SER A 389 -25.51 2.25 4.71
CA SER A 389 -25.11 1.09 3.91
C SER A 389 -26.29 0.19 3.57
N ARG A 390 -27.20 -0.04 4.54
CA ARG A 390 -28.41 -0.83 4.32
C ARG A 390 -29.43 -0.10 3.46
N TYR A 391 -29.57 1.21 3.67
CA TYR A 391 -30.40 2.04 2.79
C TYR A 391 -29.90 2.01 1.34
N ARG A 392 -28.59 2.16 1.11
CA ARG A 392 -27.96 2.02 -0.22
C ARG A 392 -28.22 0.64 -0.82
N GLN A 393 -28.12 -0.43 -0.02
CA GLN A 393 -28.41 -1.78 -0.48
C GLN A 393 -29.89 -1.93 -0.89
N LEU A 394 -30.82 -1.39 -0.09
CA LEU A 394 -32.24 -1.39 -0.43
C LEU A 394 -32.51 -0.62 -1.72
N LYS A 395 -31.92 0.58 -1.85
CA LYS A 395 -32.02 1.41 -3.05
C LYS A 395 -31.51 0.68 -4.29
N LEU A 396 -30.31 0.09 -4.21
CA LEU A 396 -29.74 -0.70 -5.29
C LEU A 396 -30.65 -1.88 -5.69
N LYS A 397 -31.29 -2.54 -4.71
CA LYS A 397 -32.25 -3.61 -5.01
C LYS A 397 -33.49 -3.10 -5.74
N VAL A 398 -34.04 -1.93 -5.35
CA VAL A 398 -35.16 -1.29 -6.06
C VAL A 398 -34.75 -0.95 -7.50
N GLU A 399 -33.56 -0.39 -7.69
CA GLU A 399 -33.01 -0.09 -9.01
C GLU A 399 -32.89 -1.37 -9.85
N THR A 400 -32.28 -2.41 -9.28
CA THR A 400 -32.07 -3.70 -9.96
C THR A 400 -33.39 -4.30 -10.46
N ILE A 401 -34.43 -4.38 -9.63
CA ILE A 401 -35.71 -4.98 -10.06
C ILE A 401 -36.47 -4.11 -11.07
N THR A 402 -36.12 -2.84 -11.20
CA THR A 402 -36.79 -1.88 -12.12
C THR A 402 -35.95 -1.55 -13.36
N GLU A 403 -34.75 -2.12 -13.50
CA GLU A 403 -33.89 -1.89 -14.65
C GLU A 403 -34.51 -2.42 -15.96
N PRO A 404 -34.40 -1.69 -17.08
CA PRO A 404 -35.01 -2.08 -18.35
C PRO A 404 -34.57 -3.45 -18.88
N PHE A 405 -33.36 -3.92 -18.55
CA PHE A 405 -32.88 -5.25 -18.96
C PHE A 405 -33.72 -6.36 -18.32
N ASN A 406 -33.93 -6.29 -17.02
CA ASN A 406 -34.75 -7.26 -16.28
C ASN A 406 -36.22 -7.20 -16.70
N LEU A 407 -36.70 -6.02 -17.11
CA LEU A 407 -38.04 -5.84 -17.67
C LEU A 407 -38.17 -6.30 -19.13
N ALA A 408 -37.06 -6.27 -19.90
CA ALA A 408 -37.04 -6.66 -21.30
C ALA A 408 -37.14 -8.18 -21.48
N GLU A 409 -36.53 -8.95 -20.58
CA GLU A 409 -36.69 -10.42 -20.53
C GLU A 409 -38.13 -10.86 -20.29
N MET A 410 -38.96 -9.98 -19.71
CA MET A 410 -40.37 -10.24 -19.39
C MET A 410 -41.37 -9.67 -20.40
N ARG A 411 -40.93 -9.19 -21.57
CA ARG A 411 -41.84 -8.52 -22.51
C ARG A 411 -42.86 -9.50 -23.11
N SER A 412 -44.13 -9.20 -22.89
CA SER A 412 -45.22 -9.72 -23.72
C SER A 412 -45.22 -9.05 -25.10
N PRO A 413 -45.57 -9.78 -26.18
CA PRO A 413 -45.71 -9.22 -27.53
C PRO A 413 -46.81 -8.13 -27.64
N HIS A 414 -47.62 -7.91 -26.61
CA HIS A 414 -48.75 -6.97 -26.63
C HIS A 414 -48.43 -5.58 -26.03
N GLY A 415 -47.16 -5.33 -25.70
CA GLY A 415 -46.72 -4.08 -25.07
C GLY A 415 -46.99 -4.05 -23.55
N PHE A 416 -46.48 -3.02 -22.89
CA PHE A 416 -46.66 -2.83 -21.46
C PHE A 416 -48.08 -2.36 -21.14
N ALA A 417 -48.75 -2.94 -20.14
CA ALA A 417 -50.02 -2.45 -19.62
C ALA A 417 -49.79 -1.22 -18.72
N THR A 418 -49.30 -0.14 -19.32
CA THR A 418 -48.86 1.07 -18.58
C THR A 418 -50.00 1.96 -18.11
N ASP A 419 -51.18 1.88 -18.74
CA ASP A 419 -52.23 2.88 -18.55
C ASP A 419 -52.83 2.83 -17.13
N GLU A 420 -52.87 1.66 -16.49
CA GLU A 420 -53.30 1.53 -15.08
C GLU A 420 -52.25 2.02 -14.08
N LEU A 421 -50.97 1.85 -14.40
CA LEU A 421 -49.84 2.21 -13.54
C LEU A 421 -49.50 3.70 -13.64
N ASP A 422 -49.72 4.29 -14.81
CA ASP A 422 -49.41 5.68 -15.13
C ASP A 422 -50.65 6.59 -15.10
N GLN A 423 -51.31 6.66 -13.94
CA GLN A 423 -52.54 7.45 -13.75
C GLN A 423 -52.37 8.94 -14.05
N ARG A 424 -51.13 9.44 -14.07
CA ARG A 424 -50.80 10.86 -14.30
C ARG A 424 -50.28 11.15 -15.70
N GLY A 425 -50.15 10.13 -16.55
CA GLY A 425 -49.62 10.26 -17.91
C GLY A 425 -48.15 10.68 -17.94
N PHE A 426 -47.35 10.32 -16.94
CA PHE A 426 -45.91 10.58 -16.91
C PHE A 426 -45.20 10.03 -18.15
N LEU A 427 -45.46 8.78 -18.53
CA LEU A 427 -44.85 8.13 -19.70
C LEU A 427 -45.36 8.70 -21.02
N ALA A 428 -46.58 9.24 -21.04
CA ALA A 428 -47.09 9.96 -22.19
C ALA A 428 -46.34 11.28 -22.43
N LYS A 429 -45.86 11.93 -21.36
CA LYS A 429 -45.07 13.17 -21.43
C LYS A 429 -43.58 12.92 -21.66
N GLU A 430 -42.96 12.11 -20.81
CA GLU A 430 -41.49 11.90 -20.79
C GLU A 430 -41.02 10.72 -21.66
N GLY A 431 -41.96 9.93 -22.17
CA GLY A 431 -41.69 8.80 -23.05
C GLY A 431 -41.47 7.47 -22.32
N LYS A 432 -41.66 6.37 -23.06
CA LYS A 432 -41.60 4.99 -22.53
C LYS A 432 -40.22 4.58 -21.99
N ALA A 433 -39.15 5.26 -22.40
CA ALA A 433 -37.80 5.00 -21.89
C ALA A 433 -37.68 5.28 -20.38
N GLN A 434 -38.57 6.12 -19.85
CA GLN A 434 -38.57 6.51 -18.43
C GLN A 434 -39.42 5.60 -17.54
N LEU A 435 -39.90 4.45 -18.05
CA LEU A 435 -40.66 3.46 -17.28
C LEU A 435 -39.94 3.05 -15.99
N ARG A 436 -38.61 2.94 -16.00
CA ARG A 436 -37.82 2.60 -14.80
C ARG A 436 -38.06 3.57 -13.64
N PHE A 437 -38.16 4.88 -13.90
CA PHE A 437 -38.35 5.88 -12.84
C PHE A 437 -39.76 5.83 -12.27
N LEU A 438 -40.77 5.61 -13.12
CA LEU A 438 -42.14 5.36 -12.67
C LEU A 438 -42.21 4.12 -11.76
N LEU A 439 -41.61 3.00 -12.19
CA LEU A 439 -41.61 1.76 -11.42
C LEU A 439 -40.84 1.90 -10.10
N ARG A 440 -39.71 2.62 -10.09
CA ARG A 440 -38.97 2.95 -8.85
C ARG A 440 -39.87 3.71 -7.88
N SER A 441 -40.55 4.75 -8.35
CA SER A 441 -41.47 5.57 -7.54
C SER A 441 -42.61 4.74 -6.95
N ILE A 442 -43.22 3.85 -7.75
CA ILE A 442 -44.29 2.95 -7.29
C ILE A 442 -43.76 1.94 -6.28
N CYS A 443 -42.61 1.31 -6.52
CA CYS A 443 -41.99 0.37 -5.60
C CYS A 443 -41.68 1.03 -4.26
N TRP A 444 -41.06 2.22 -4.27
CA TRP A 444 -40.83 2.99 -3.06
C TRP A 444 -42.14 3.37 -2.37
N SER A 445 -43.17 3.78 -3.10
CA SER A 445 -44.49 4.08 -2.52
C SER A 445 -45.10 2.87 -1.80
N ILE A 446 -44.93 1.66 -2.36
CA ILE A 446 -45.37 0.40 -1.75
C ILE A 446 -44.53 0.08 -0.50
N ILE A 447 -43.20 0.21 -0.56
CA ILE A 447 -42.29 0.01 0.57
C ILE A 447 -42.62 1.00 1.70
N MET A 448 -42.78 2.28 1.37
CA MET A 448 -43.12 3.34 2.30
C MET A 448 -44.47 3.08 2.97
N GLY A 449 -45.52 2.77 2.20
CA GLY A 449 -46.82 2.42 2.76
C GLY A 449 -46.84 1.11 3.56
N GLY A 450 -45.96 0.16 3.22
CA GLY A 450 -45.87 -1.15 3.83
C GLY A 450 -45.11 -1.18 5.15
N PHE A 451 -43.91 -0.60 5.16
CA PHE A 451 -42.93 -0.72 6.25
C PHE A 451 -42.66 0.60 6.98
N PHE A 452 -42.96 1.74 6.38
CA PHE A 452 -42.65 3.07 6.92
C PHE A 452 -43.88 3.98 7.02
N SER A 453 -45.08 3.39 7.00
CA SER A 453 -46.35 4.12 7.14
C SER A 453 -46.62 4.57 8.57
N SER A 454 -45.81 4.12 9.52
CA SER A 454 -45.82 4.58 10.91
C SER A 454 -44.38 4.87 11.34
N PRO A 455 -44.15 5.94 12.11
CA PRO A 455 -42.83 6.39 12.49
C PRO A 455 -42.12 5.40 13.41
N PHE A 456 -40.83 5.64 13.62
CA PHE A 456 -40.00 4.94 14.62
C PHE A 456 -40.02 3.41 14.52
N GLY A 457 -40.12 2.88 13.31
CA GLY A 457 -40.09 1.45 13.03
C GLY A 457 -41.41 0.70 13.26
N PHE A 458 -42.46 1.33 13.80
CA PHE A 458 -43.76 0.67 14.02
C PHE A 458 -44.38 0.15 12.71
N GLY A 459 -44.09 0.82 11.59
CA GLY A 459 -44.53 0.38 10.27
C GLY A 459 -43.98 -1.00 9.85
N ALA A 460 -42.91 -1.51 10.48
CA ALA A 460 -42.34 -2.82 10.16
C ALA A 460 -43.39 -3.95 10.23
N PHE A 461 -44.38 -3.81 11.10
CA PHE A 461 -45.46 -4.77 11.34
C PHE A 461 -46.78 -4.40 10.61
N GLY A 462 -46.71 -3.42 9.70
CA GLY A 462 -47.83 -2.95 8.89
C GLY A 462 -48.73 -1.92 9.63
N PRO A 463 -49.58 -1.20 8.89
CA PRO A 463 -50.41 -0.11 9.41
C PRO A 463 -51.62 -0.57 10.24
N GLY A 464 -51.80 -1.89 10.42
CA GLY A 464 -52.96 -2.48 11.08
C GLY A 464 -52.61 -3.09 12.44
N GLU A 465 -52.84 -4.39 12.57
CA GLU A 465 -52.72 -5.17 13.81
C GLU A 465 -51.37 -5.01 14.52
N GLY A 466 -50.27 -4.96 13.78
CA GLY A 466 -48.93 -4.88 14.34
C GLY A 466 -48.62 -3.58 15.08
N LYS A 467 -48.99 -2.43 14.47
CA LYS A 467 -48.91 -1.12 15.12
C LYS A 467 -49.71 -1.14 16.43
N LYS A 468 -50.96 -1.60 16.36
CA LYS A 468 -51.87 -1.64 17.52
C LYS A 468 -51.29 -2.47 18.66
N LEU A 469 -50.79 -3.67 18.35
CA LEU A 469 -50.18 -4.56 19.34
C LEU A 469 -49.00 -3.89 20.06
N LEU A 470 -48.08 -3.25 19.34
CA LEU A 470 -46.94 -2.58 19.97
C LEU A 470 -47.33 -1.40 20.86
N LEU A 471 -48.34 -0.62 20.44
CA LEU A 471 -48.86 0.48 21.26
C LEU A 471 -49.59 -0.04 22.51
N GLU A 472 -50.29 -1.17 22.42
CA GLU A 472 -50.89 -1.85 23.58
C GLU A 472 -49.82 -2.35 24.56
N VAL A 473 -48.70 -2.88 24.07
CA VAL A 473 -47.57 -3.29 24.93
C VAL A 473 -46.95 -2.06 25.61
N TYR A 474 -46.78 -0.96 24.88
CA TYR A 474 -46.29 0.30 25.46
C TYR A 474 -47.22 0.82 26.56
N ALA A 475 -48.52 0.92 26.28
CA ALA A 475 -49.51 1.39 27.24
C ALA A 475 -49.56 0.49 28.49
N THR A 476 -49.43 -0.83 28.32
CA THR A 476 -49.37 -1.78 29.43
C THR A 476 -48.11 -1.56 30.26
N TRP A 477 -46.95 -1.39 29.62
CA TRP A 477 -45.70 -1.07 30.29
C TRP A 477 -45.80 0.24 31.07
N GLN A 478 -46.36 1.29 30.48
CA GLN A 478 -46.48 2.59 31.14
C GLN A 478 -47.38 2.52 32.39
N LYS A 479 -48.49 1.77 32.33
CA LYS A 479 -49.38 1.52 33.49
C LYS A 479 -48.68 0.79 34.65
N LEU A 480 -47.64 0.01 34.38
CA LEU A 480 -46.87 -0.66 35.45
C LEU A 480 -46.04 0.34 36.27
N PHE A 481 -45.58 1.43 35.64
CA PHE A 481 -44.71 2.43 36.29
C PHE A 481 -45.48 3.66 36.78
N ASP A 482 -46.61 3.98 36.15
CA ASP A 482 -47.53 5.01 36.60
C ASP A 482 -48.97 4.45 36.60
N PRO A 483 -49.47 3.95 37.75
CA PRO A 483 -50.84 3.44 37.86
C PRO A 483 -51.91 4.50 37.63
N LYS A 484 -51.56 5.79 37.73
CA LYS A 484 -52.45 6.92 37.42
C LYS A 484 -52.41 7.29 35.95
N PHE A 485 -51.58 6.62 35.15
CA PHE A 485 -51.57 6.78 33.71
C PHE A 485 -52.90 6.28 33.13
N THR A 486 -53.85 7.21 33.03
CA THR A 486 -55.09 7.06 32.26
C THR A 486 -54.87 7.34 30.78
N GLY A 487 -53.66 7.74 30.41
CA GLY A 487 -53.29 8.08 29.04
C GLY A 487 -53.43 6.88 28.11
N PHE A 488 -54.02 7.13 26.95
CA PHE A 488 -53.97 6.24 25.80
C PHE A 488 -54.44 4.80 26.06
N ILE A 489 -55.74 4.64 26.34
CA ILE A 489 -56.43 3.48 25.75
C ILE A 489 -56.41 3.78 24.27
N ALA A 490 -55.72 2.96 23.48
CA ALA A 490 -55.69 3.06 22.02
C ALA A 490 -57.14 3.14 21.52
N SER A 491 -57.65 4.36 21.37
CA SER A 491 -58.99 4.56 20.89
C SER A 491 -58.91 4.17 19.42
N PRO A 492 -59.67 3.17 18.95
CA PRO A 492 -59.55 2.67 17.59
C PRO A 492 -59.80 3.74 16.52
N GLU A 493 -60.27 4.92 16.91
CA GLU A 493 -60.66 6.04 16.04
C GLU A 493 -59.59 7.15 15.91
N LEU A 494 -58.59 7.22 16.80
CA LEU A 494 -57.51 8.22 16.72
C LEU A 494 -56.34 7.67 15.90
N SER A 495 -56.54 7.45 14.60
CA SER A 495 -55.44 7.14 13.69
C SER A 495 -54.70 8.42 13.31
N GLY A 496 -53.69 8.82 14.08
CA GLY A 496 -52.98 10.09 13.85
C GLY A 496 -51.53 10.13 14.33
N GLN A 497 -50.86 11.25 14.06
CA GLN A 497 -49.52 11.59 14.59
C GLN A 497 -49.49 11.58 16.13
N GLU A 498 -50.64 11.81 16.77
CA GLU A 498 -50.82 11.90 18.22
C GLU A 498 -50.45 10.59 18.95
N ASP A 499 -50.66 9.42 18.34
CA ASP A 499 -50.28 8.11 18.90
C ASP A 499 -48.78 8.01 19.22
N PHE A 500 -47.98 8.83 18.56
CA PHE A 500 -46.53 8.77 18.61
C PHE A 500 -45.89 9.93 19.37
N GLU A 501 -46.70 10.89 19.85
CA GLU A 501 -46.24 12.06 20.62
C GLU A 501 -45.31 11.68 21.78
N PRO A 502 -45.57 10.62 22.58
CA PRO A 502 -44.68 10.23 23.66
C PRO A 502 -43.25 9.94 23.15
N PHE A 503 -43.11 9.28 22.01
CA PHE A 503 -41.78 8.95 21.46
C PHE A 503 -41.05 10.16 20.85
N TYR A 504 -41.77 11.26 20.58
CA TYR A 504 -41.15 12.51 20.15
C TYR A 504 -40.56 13.28 21.35
N ASN A 505 -41.30 13.35 22.45
CA ASN A 505 -41.02 14.33 23.50
C ASN A 505 -40.47 13.70 24.79
N ASP A 506 -40.71 12.41 25.01
CA ASP A 506 -40.28 11.70 26.21
C ASP A 506 -39.09 10.76 25.92
N LYS A 507 -37.98 11.03 26.61
CA LYS A 507 -36.76 10.21 26.55
C LYS A 507 -37.02 8.78 27.02
N PHE A 508 -37.85 8.59 28.03
CA PHE A 508 -38.12 7.27 28.60
C PHE A 508 -38.98 6.42 27.65
N ALA A 509 -40.01 7.02 27.04
CA ALA A 509 -40.78 6.39 25.98
C ALA A 509 -39.90 6.00 24.77
N ASN A 510 -39.05 6.93 24.32
CA ASN A 510 -38.13 6.66 23.20
C ASN A 510 -37.11 5.55 23.53
N TRP A 511 -36.60 5.53 24.77
CA TRP A 511 -35.72 4.47 25.26
C TRP A 511 -36.41 3.10 25.28
N TRP A 512 -37.63 3.05 25.81
CA TRP A 512 -38.45 1.83 25.81
C TRP A 512 -38.64 1.29 24.39
N ARG A 513 -38.96 2.19 23.44
CA ARG A 513 -39.13 1.82 22.02
C ARG A 513 -37.84 1.20 21.49
N ALA A 514 -36.71 1.90 21.62
CA ALA A 514 -35.42 1.40 21.14
C ALA A 514 -35.08 0.03 21.75
N ALA A 515 -35.33 -0.17 23.05
CA ALA A 515 -35.14 -1.46 23.72
C ALA A 515 -36.03 -2.56 23.17
N THR A 516 -37.32 -2.27 23.01
CA THR A 516 -38.29 -3.22 22.50
C THR A 516 -37.94 -3.66 21.09
N PHE A 517 -37.58 -2.74 20.21
CA PHE A 517 -37.18 -3.06 18.85
C PHE A 517 -35.85 -3.80 18.76
N GLN A 518 -34.89 -3.55 19.64
CA GLN A 518 -33.66 -4.35 19.70
C GLN A 518 -33.92 -5.79 20.16
N SER A 519 -34.84 -5.97 21.10
CA SER A 519 -35.32 -7.30 21.51
C SER A 519 -36.04 -8.00 20.37
N ILE A 520 -36.91 -7.30 19.63
CA ILE A 520 -37.59 -7.84 18.45
C ILE A 520 -36.57 -8.19 17.37
N GLN A 521 -35.61 -7.31 17.07
CA GLN A 521 -34.55 -7.56 16.11
C GLN A 521 -33.75 -8.82 16.49
N SER A 522 -33.41 -8.97 17.77
CA SER A 522 -32.75 -10.16 18.27
C SER A 522 -33.63 -11.42 18.12
N ALA A 523 -34.91 -11.34 18.41
CA ALA A 523 -35.81 -12.49 18.33
C ALA A 523 -36.12 -12.92 16.89
N VAL A 524 -36.40 -11.96 16.00
CA VAL A 524 -36.82 -12.24 14.62
C VAL A 524 -35.62 -12.65 13.75
N PHE A 525 -34.40 -12.20 14.06
CA PHE A 525 -33.24 -12.38 13.18
C PHE A 525 -32.12 -13.28 13.73
N ARG A 526 -32.29 -13.92 14.90
CA ARG A 526 -31.29 -14.86 15.47
C ARG A 526 -31.14 -16.18 14.69
N SER A 527 -32.14 -16.62 13.92
CA SER A 527 -32.16 -17.97 13.30
C SER A 527 -31.20 -18.23 12.12
N ARG A 528 -30.21 -17.36 11.81
CA ARG A 528 -29.31 -17.60 10.66
C ARG A 528 -27.81 -17.59 10.93
N ARG A 529 -27.34 -17.18 12.12
CA ARG A 529 -25.89 -17.07 12.37
C ARG A 529 -25.22 -18.33 12.92
N THR A 530 -25.97 -19.33 13.37
CA THR A 530 -25.39 -20.52 14.03
C THR A 530 -25.15 -21.73 13.11
N SER A 531 -25.55 -21.69 11.83
CA SER A 531 -25.39 -22.85 10.94
C SER A 531 -24.07 -22.93 10.16
N GLN A 532 -23.05 -22.12 10.49
CA GLN A 532 -21.78 -22.10 9.76
C GLN A 532 -20.61 -22.88 10.39
N VAL A 533 -20.82 -23.64 11.47
CA VAL A 533 -19.77 -24.54 11.98
C VAL A 533 -20.33 -25.94 12.25
N GLY A 534 -20.32 -26.77 11.19
CA GLY A 534 -19.73 -28.10 11.31
C GLY A 534 -20.47 -29.24 12.01
N GLU A 535 -21.78 -29.18 12.26
CA GLU A 535 -22.53 -30.39 12.63
C GLU A 535 -23.83 -30.55 11.82
N PRO A 536 -24.02 -31.68 11.12
CA PRO A 536 -25.29 -32.04 10.51
C PRO A 536 -26.18 -32.60 11.61
N THR A 537 -26.80 -31.73 12.41
CA THR A 537 -27.89 -32.18 13.27
C THR A 537 -29.14 -32.28 12.41
N GLU A 538 -29.44 -33.49 11.93
CA GLU A 538 -30.72 -33.91 11.34
C GLU A 538 -31.86 -33.90 12.38
N ALA A 539 -31.90 -32.87 13.22
CA ALA A 539 -33.07 -32.59 14.03
C ALA A 539 -33.92 -31.61 13.25
N VAL A 540 -35.01 -32.15 12.72
CA VAL A 540 -36.21 -31.44 12.32
C VAL A 540 -36.60 -30.47 13.44
N GLU A 541 -36.05 -29.25 13.42
CA GLU A 541 -36.74 -28.13 14.04
C GLU A 541 -38.01 -27.95 13.21
N GLU A 542 -39.09 -28.58 13.67
CA GLU A 542 -40.43 -28.09 13.39
C GLU A 542 -40.37 -26.58 13.58
N MET A 543 -40.36 -25.87 12.46
CA MET A 543 -40.50 -24.42 12.37
C MET A 543 -41.78 -24.11 13.14
N GLN A 544 -41.65 -23.80 14.43
CA GLN A 544 -42.76 -23.27 15.20
C GLN A 544 -43.25 -22.07 14.42
N MET A 545 -44.44 -22.22 13.84
CA MET A 545 -45.10 -21.16 13.09
C MET A 545 -44.97 -19.88 13.93
N PRO A 546 -44.42 -18.79 13.37
CA PRO A 546 -44.12 -17.60 14.15
C PRO A 546 -45.39 -17.18 14.89
N GLN A 547 -45.35 -17.21 16.23
CA GLN A 547 -46.49 -16.79 17.06
C GLN A 547 -46.37 -15.29 17.39
N GLY A 548 -47.50 -14.64 17.64
CA GLY A 548 -47.56 -13.23 18.03
C GLY A 548 -46.98 -12.28 16.98
N ILE A 549 -46.06 -11.40 17.40
CA ILE A 549 -45.54 -10.31 16.58
C ILE A 549 -44.77 -10.78 15.33
N ALA A 550 -44.16 -11.97 15.40
CA ALA A 550 -43.45 -12.55 14.26
C ALA A 550 -44.43 -12.97 13.14
N LYS A 551 -45.65 -13.41 13.48
CA LYS A 551 -46.71 -13.71 12.50
C LYS A 551 -47.11 -12.46 11.74
N VAL A 552 -47.32 -11.37 12.47
CA VAL A 552 -47.75 -10.09 11.92
C VAL A 552 -46.65 -9.50 11.04
N PHE A 553 -45.39 -9.62 11.47
CA PHE A 553 -44.21 -9.23 10.68
C PHE A 553 -44.14 -9.98 9.35
N ALA A 554 -44.21 -11.32 9.38
CA ALA A 554 -44.17 -12.17 8.18
C ALA A 554 -45.37 -11.90 7.25
N GLY A 555 -46.57 -11.69 7.82
CA GLY A 555 -47.77 -11.32 7.07
C GLY A 555 -47.62 -9.98 6.35
N ASN A 556 -47.01 -8.98 7.00
CA ASN A 556 -46.73 -7.70 6.35
C ASN A 556 -45.72 -7.86 5.20
N MET A 557 -44.65 -8.63 5.40
CA MET A 557 -43.68 -8.94 4.34
C MET A 557 -44.36 -9.60 3.13
N ALA A 558 -45.18 -10.63 3.34
CA ALA A 558 -45.90 -11.32 2.28
C ALA A 558 -46.82 -10.37 1.49
N ARG A 559 -47.53 -9.48 2.20
CA ARG A 559 -48.39 -8.47 1.59
C ARG A 559 -47.61 -7.48 0.73
N VAL A 560 -46.47 -6.98 1.22
CA VAL A 560 -45.62 -6.04 0.45
C VAL A 560 -45.02 -6.75 -0.77
N LYS A 561 -44.50 -7.98 -0.61
CA LYS A 561 -44.00 -8.83 -1.71
C LYS A 561 -45.07 -8.99 -2.80
N SER A 562 -46.28 -9.39 -2.41
CA SER A 562 -47.40 -9.59 -3.34
C SER A 562 -47.74 -8.31 -4.12
N ARG A 563 -47.74 -7.14 -3.47
CA ARG A 563 -48.02 -5.85 -4.14
C ARG A 563 -46.94 -5.46 -5.13
N ILE A 564 -45.66 -5.60 -4.77
CA ILE A 564 -44.54 -5.26 -5.67
C ILE A 564 -44.55 -6.20 -6.88
N LEU A 565 -44.70 -7.52 -6.66
CA LEU A 565 -44.81 -8.49 -7.75
C LEU A 565 -46.00 -8.17 -8.65
N GLY A 566 -47.16 -7.83 -8.08
CA GLY A 566 -48.34 -7.45 -8.85
C GLY A 566 -48.13 -6.22 -9.74
N VAL A 567 -47.30 -5.25 -9.31
CA VAL A 567 -46.92 -4.11 -10.15
C VAL A 567 -45.97 -4.52 -11.25
N ILE A 568 -44.96 -5.35 -10.96
CA ILE A 568 -43.98 -5.80 -11.95
C ILE A 568 -44.66 -6.67 -13.02
N THR A 569 -45.50 -7.63 -12.63
CA THR A 569 -46.22 -8.49 -13.57
C THR A 569 -47.15 -7.69 -14.49
N LYS A 570 -47.88 -6.72 -13.93
CA LYS A 570 -48.69 -5.78 -14.70
C LYS A 570 -47.84 -4.96 -15.67
N ALA A 571 -46.74 -4.38 -15.18
CA ALA A 571 -45.86 -3.56 -16.00
C ALA A 571 -45.34 -4.35 -17.19
N CYS A 572 -44.90 -5.59 -16.98
CA CYS A 572 -44.36 -6.48 -18.01
C CYS A 572 -45.43 -7.12 -18.92
N GLY A 573 -46.71 -7.09 -18.52
CA GLY A 573 -47.80 -7.74 -19.26
C GLY A 573 -47.75 -9.27 -19.20
N VAL A 574 -47.28 -9.83 -18.09
CA VAL A 574 -47.15 -11.28 -17.85
C VAL A 574 -48.00 -11.72 -16.68
N ASP A 575 -48.51 -12.96 -16.71
CA ASP A 575 -49.34 -13.50 -15.63
C ASP A 575 -48.53 -13.77 -14.34
N LYS A 576 -47.25 -14.14 -14.49
CA LYS A 576 -46.35 -14.46 -13.36
C LYS A 576 -44.95 -13.93 -13.63
N ALA A 577 -44.32 -13.35 -12.60
CA ALA A 577 -42.91 -12.96 -12.63
C ALA A 577 -42.01 -14.20 -12.68
N SER A 578 -40.81 -14.06 -13.23
CA SER A 578 -39.80 -15.11 -13.20
C SER A 578 -39.37 -15.41 -11.76
N GLU A 579 -38.92 -16.64 -11.52
CA GLU A 579 -38.43 -17.07 -10.20
C GLU A 579 -37.25 -16.21 -9.71
N ALA A 580 -36.38 -15.76 -10.63
CA ALA A 580 -35.28 -14.86 -10.32
C ALA A 580 -35.76 -13.50 -9.79
N ILE A 581 -36.75 -12.87 -10.46
CA ILE A 581 -37.32 -11.61 -9.97
C ILE A 581 -38.09 -11.83 -8.68
N GLU A 582 -38.81 -12.94 -8.53
CA GLU A 582 -39.49 -13.27 -7.28
C GLU A 582 -38.50 -13.36 -6.11
N GLY A 583 -37.35 -14.00 -6.31
CA GLY A 583 -36.26 -14.05 -5.34
C GLY A 583 -35.68 -12.68 -5.00
N GLU A 584 -35.43 -11.83 -5.99
CA GLU A 584 -34.93 -10.47 -5.76
C GLU A 584 -35.95 -9.58 -5.03
N VAL A 585 -37.24 -9.70 -5.36
CA VAL A 585 -38.31 -8.97 -4.65
C VAL A 585 -38.43 -9.48 -3.21
N GLU A 586 -38.30 -10.78 -2.97
CA GLU A 586 -38.27 -11.32 -1.61
C GLU A 586 -37.10 -10.76 -0.79
N ASP A 587 -35.92 -10.71 -1.38
CA ASP A 587 -34.73 -10.12 -0.75
C ASP A 587 -34.87 -8.62 -0.50
N LEU A 588 -35.47 -7.89 -1.43
CA LEU A 588 -35.78 -6.47 -1.29
C LEU A 588 -36.76 -6.22 -0.13
N VAL A 589 -37.84 -6.99 -0.07
CA VAL A 589 -38.85 -6.89 1.00
C VAL A 589 -38.23 -7.23 2.35
N ARG A 590 -37.39 -8.26 2.40
CA ARG A 590 -36.61 -8.61 3.59
C ARG A 590 -35.69 -7.47 4.02
N CYS A 591 -34.94 -6.88 3.09
CA CYS A 591 -34.06 -5.74 3.37
C CYS A 591 -34.84 -4.53 3.90
N ALA A 592 -35.97 -4.18 3.28
CA ALA A 592 -36.84 -3.09 3.73
C ALA A 592 -37.42 -3.34 5.14
N SER A 593 -37.88 -4.57 5.39
CA SER A 593 -38.44 -4.95 6.70
C SER A 593 -37.39 -4.87 7.82
N LEU A 594 -36.15 -5.29 7.54
CA LEU A 594 -35.02 -5.20 8.44
C LEU A 594 -34.68 -3.74 8.76
N LEU A 595 -34.62 -2.90 7.72
CA LEU A 595 -34.34 -1.48 7.86
C LEU A 595 -35.41 -0.79 8.71
N ALA A 596 -36.69 -1.16 8.54
CA ALA A 596 -37.78 -0.64 9.36
C ALA A 596 -37.65 -1.03 10.84
N VAL A 597 -37.28 -2.28 11.16
CA VAL A 597 -37.00 -2.69 12.54
C VAL A 597 -35.81 -1.91 13.11
N GLU A 598 -34.80 -1.65 12.30
CA GLU A 598 -33.61 -0.88 12.71
C GLU A 598 -33.91 0.59 13.00
N PHE A 599 -34.82 1.22 12.25
CA PHE A 599 -35.32 2.55 12.60
C PHE A 599 -35.94 2.54 14.00
N GLY A 600 -36.64 1.46 14.34
CA GLY A 600 -37.20 1.23 15.65
C GLY A 600 -36.17 0.98 16.75
N ALA A 601 -35.08 0.29 16.42
CA ALA A 601 -34.01 -0.06 17.36
C ALA A 601 -33.04 1.11 17.63
N HIS A 602 -32.99 2.08 16.73
CA HIS A 602 -32.08 3.23 16.79
C HIS A 602 -32.50 4.21 17.89
N GLY A 603 -31.55 4.79 18.62
CA GLY A 603 -31.84 5.77 19.68
C GLY A 603 -32.34 7.12 19.13
N ALA A 604 -31.67 7.63 18.10
CA ALA A 604 -32.14 8.79 17.34
C ALA A 604 -33.38 8.45 16.49
N LYS A 605 -34.17 9.47 16.15
CA LYS A 605 -35.40 9.32 15.38
C LYS A 605 -35.05 9.25 13.90
N ILE A 606 -35.12 8.07 13.31
CA ILE A 606 -34.88 7.89 11.88
C ILE A 606 -36.20 7.97 11.12
N CYS A 607 -36.23 8.72 10.04
CA CYS A 607 -37.39 8.80 9.15
C CYS A 607 -36.97 8.97 7.69
N PHE A 608 -37.94 8.77 6.80
CA PHE A 608 -37.79 9.09 5.39
C PHE A 608 -38.55 10.37 5.06
N GLY A 609 -37.96 11.20 4.21
CA GLY A 609 -38.67 12.27 3.52
C GLY A 609 -38.95 11.86 2.07
N MET A 610 -40.22 11.92 1.67
CA MET A 610 -40.63 11.64 0.29
C MET A 610 -41.47 12.83 -0.19
N PRO A 611 -41.01 13.57 -1.21
CA PRO A 611 -41.76 14.71 -1.72
C PRO A 611 -42.97 14.20 -2.49
N LYS A 612 -44.03 15.01 -2.52
CA LYS A 612 -45.22 14.74 -3.30
C LYS A 612 -45.09 15.40 -4.66
N PHE A 613 -45.90 14.91 -5.60
CA PHE A 613 -46.03 15.55 -6.90
C PHE A 613 -46.49 16.99 -6.76
N GLY A 614 -45.84 17.89 -7.50
CA GLY A 614 -46.10 19.32 -7.47
C GLY A 614 -45.41 20.05 -6.32
N ASP A 615 -44.76 19.34 -5.38
CA ASP A 615 -43.94 20.00 -4.35
C ASP A 615 -42.75 20.69 -5.03
N THR A 616 -42.34 21.84 -4.49
CA THR A 616 -41.11 22.52 -4.92
C THR A 616 -40.00 22.16 -3.92
N VAL A 617 -38.92 21.56 -4.40
CA VAL A 617 -37.77 21.18 -3.57
C VAL A 617 -36.50 21.81 -4.10
N GLN A 618 -35.54 22.06 -3.20
CA GLN A 618 -34.22 22.54 -3.58
C GLN A 618 -33.29 21.37 -3.85
N ILE A 619 -32.69 21.32 -5.04
CA ILE A 619 -31.66 20.33 -5.38
C ILE A 619 -30.42 20.59 -4.52
N GLY A 620 -29.88 19.56 -3.87
CA GLY A 620 -28.70 19.63 -3.02
C GLY A 620 -28.78 18.69 -1.82
N THR A 621 -28.98 19.24 -0.62
CA THR A 621 -28.76 18.49 0.62
C THR A 621 -29.78 17.39 0.86
N GLU A 622 -31.05 17.64 0.56
CA GLU A 622 -32.14 16.70 0.85
C GLU A 622 -32.55 15.89 -0.37
N PHE A 623 -32.52 16.49 -1.55
CA PHE A 623 -32.96 15.89 -2.79
C PHE A 623 -31.97 16.18 -3.91
N VAL A 624 -31.77 15.20 -4.78
CA VAL A 624 -30.98 15.33 -6.01
C VAL A 624 -31.82 14.98 -7.22
N ASP A 625 -31.39 15.43 -8.38
CA ASP A 625 -31.99 15.05 -9.65
C ASP A 625 -31.61 13.59 -9.96
N CYS A 626 -32.60 12.76 -10.32
CA CYS A 626 -32.36 11.36 -10.65
C CYS A 626 -31.63 11.14 -11.99
N GLU A 627 -31.58 12.14 -12.88
CA GLU A 627 -30.85 12.10 -14.15
C GLU A 627 -29.54 12.88 -14.07
N ASP A 628 -29.57 14.11 -13.55
CA ASP A 628 -28.42 15.02 -13.52
C ASP A 628 -27.62 15.01 -12.21
N GLY A 629 -28.08 14.25 -11.21
CA GLY A 629 -27.47 14.19 -9.88
C GLY A 629 -27.44 15.54 -9.18
N ASP A 630 -26.24 15.98 -8.80
CA ASP A 630 -25.99 17.24 -8.09
C ASP A 630 -25.70 18.43 -9.03
N SER A 631 -25.82 18.27 -10.35
CA SER A 631 -25.41 19.30 -11.31
C SER A 631 -26.19 20.62 -11.16
N ASN A 632 -27.44 20.54 -10.68
CA ASN A 632 -28.33 21.69 -10.48
C ASN A 632 -28.42 22.15 -9.01
N ARG A 633 -27.39 21.89 -8.19
CA ARG A 633 -27.39 22.22 -6.76
C ARG A 633 -27.74 23.70 -6.49
N GLY A 634 -28.70 23.90 -5.60
CA GLY A 634 -29.24 25.20 -5.20
C GLY A 634 -30.50 25.62 -5.95
N LYS A 635 -30.81 25.00 -7.10
CA LYS A 635 -31.99 25.30 -7.91
C LYS A 635 -33.26 24.73 -7.27
N LEU A 636 -34.35 25.48 -7.36
CA LEU A 636 -35.69 25.03 -6.99
C LEU A 636 -36.33 24.31 -8.18
N GLU A 637 -36.74 23.07 -7.98
CA GLU A 637 -37.38 22.24 -8.98
C GLU A 637 -38.75 21.76 -8.48
N THR A 638 -39.70 21.66 -9.40
CA THR A 638 -41.03 21.08 -9.10
C THR A 638 -40.97 19.57 -9.32
N VAL A 639 -41.44 18.79 -8.36
CA VAL A 639 -41.38 17.32 -8.43
C VAL A 639 -42.46 16.76 -9.36
N GLU A 640 -42.07 16.04 -10.42
CA GLU A 640 -42.98 15.21 -11.22
C GLU A 640 -43.08 13.79 -10.62
N LEU A 641 -41.96 13.19 -10.24
CA LEU A 641 -41.92 11.89 -9.55
C LEU A 641 -40.91 11.90 -8.40
N ALA A 642 -41.26 11.26 -7.29
CA ALA A 642 -40.31 10.95 -6.22
C ALA A 642 -39.71 9.57 -6.50
N VAL A 643 -38.46 9.54 -6.96
CA VAL A 643 -37.78 8.32 -7.44
C VAL A 643 -37.17 7.52 -6.29
N SER A 644 -36.66 8.18 -5.25
CA SER A 644 -36.25 7.53 -3.99
C SER A 644 -36.38 8.49 -2.81
N PRO A 645 -36.68 8.00 -1.59
CA PRO A 645 -36.82 8.86 -0.42
C PRO A 645 -35.47 9.35 0.11
N SER A 646 -35.46 10.49 0.79
CA SER A 646 -34.31 10.95 1.57
C SER A 646 -34.32 10.30 2.95
N LEU A 647 -33.15 9.91 3.46
CA LEU A 647 -32.99 9.37 4.80
C LEU A 647 -32.60 10.49 5.77
N PHE A 648 -33.40 10.70 6.80
CA PHE A 648 -33.13 11.69 7.84
C PHE A 648 -32.91 11.04 9.20
N MET A 649 -32.07 11.69 9.99
CA MET A 649 -31.88 11.43 11.41
C MET A 649 -32.23 12.70 12.19
N ILE A 650 -33.17 12.59 13.11
CA ILE A 650 -33.61 13.68 13.98
C ILE A 650 -33.12 13.41 15.40
N GLY A 651 -32.27 14.30 15.90
CA GLY A 651 -31.59 14.19 17.17
C GLY A 651 -30.43 13.18 17.17
N ASP A 652 -29.77 13.06 18.32
CA ASP A 652 -28.69 12.11 18.59
C ASP A 652 -29.17 10.88 19.40
N GLY A 653 -30.45 10.89 19.84
CA GLY A 653 -31.03 9.84 20.66
C GLY A 653 -30.63 9.89 22.14
N ARG A 654 -29.91 10.94 22.56
CA ARG A 654 -29.35 11.12 23.91
C ARG A 654 -29.74 12.48 24.48
N LYS A 655 -29.15 13.55 23.95
CA LYS A 655 -29.29 14.92 24.44
C LYS A 655 -30.15 15.74 23.50
N ASP A 656 -29.91 15.60 22.20
CA ASP A 656 -30.64 16.29 21.15
C ASP A 656 -31.74 15.40 20.58
N LEU A 657 -32.97 15.93 20.53
CA LEU A 657 -34.14 15.24 19.98
C LEU A 657 -34.74 15.97 18.77
N THR A 658 -34.09 17.05 18.32
CA THR A 658 -34.67 18.07 17.43
C THR A 658 -33.87 18.31 16.17
N THR A 659 -32.54 18.22 16.19
CA THR A 659 -31.73 18.54 15.00
C THR A 659 -31.93 17.49 13.92
N ALA A 660 -32.48 17.90 12.78
CA ALA A 660 -32.64 17.04 11.62
C ALA A 660 -31.37 17.10 10.74
N THR A 661 -30.80 15.95 10.45
CA THR A 661 -29.66 15.78 9.54
C THR A 661 -30.06 14.83 8.42
N CYS A 662 -29.89 15.27 7.16
CA CYS A 662 -30.04 14.37 6.02
C CYS A 662 -28.82 13.45 5.94
N LEU A 663 -29.05 12.15 6.15
CA LEU A 663 -28.01 11.12 6.07
C LEU A 663 -27.78 10.65 4.63
N PHE A 664 -28.82 10.69 3.79
CA PHE A 664 -28.74 10.31 2.39
C PHE A 664 -29.81 11.06 1.59
N PRO A 665 -29.45 11.80 0.52
CA PRO A 665 -30.41 12.56 -0.25
C PRO A 665 -31.33 11.63 -1.05
N GLY A 666 -32.60 12.00 -1.15
CA GLY A 666 -33.57 11.35 -2.01
C GLY A 666 -33.40 11.78 -3.45
N GLU A 667 -34.06 11.08 -4.37
CA GLU A 667 -34.03 11.42 -5.80
C GLU A 667 -35.41 11.82 -6.27
N ILE A 668 -35.44 12.85 -7.10
CA ILE A 668 -36.64 13.30 -7.77
C ILE A 668 -36.45 13.32 -9.28
N TYR A 669 -37.54 13.13 -10.01
CA TYR A 669 -37.64 13.49 -11.42
C TYR A 669 -38.27 14.89 -11.47
N PRO A 670 -37.53 15.93 -11.89
CA PRO A 670 -38.08 17.28 -11.98
C PRO A 670 -39.09 17.38 -13.13
N ARG A 671 -40.09 18.24 -12.95
CA ARG A 671 -41.07 18.55 -13.98
C ARG A 671 -40.43 19.46 -15.02
N ARG A 672 -40.33 18.98 -16.25
CA ARG A 672 -39.83 19.77 -17.37
C ARG A 672 -40.91 20.75 -17.84
N GLU A 673 -40.54 22.01 -18.01
CA GLU A 673 -41.39 22.99 -18.69
C GLU A 673 -41.42 22.61 -20.17
N SER A 674 -42.55 22.03 -20.61
CA SER A 674 -42.80 21.61 -21.99
C SER A 674 -43.18 22.77 -22.89
#